data_AF-A0A517SBN9-F1
#
_entry.id   AF-A0A517SBN9-F1
#
_cell.length_a   1.000
_cell.length_b   1.000
_cell.length_c   1.000
_cell.angle_alpha   90.00
_cell.angle_beta   90.00
_cell.angle_gamma   90.00
#
_symmetry.space_group_name_H-M   'P 1'
#
loop_
_entity.id
_entity.type
_entity.pdbx_description
1 polymer ?
#
loop_
_entity_poly.entity_id
_entity_poly.type
_entity_poly.pdbx_seq_one_letter_code
_entity_poly.pdbx_strand_id
1 'polypeptide(L)'
;MVYSTAALVALAWVAAWQLLSIDAIRQRLGDLQLYAAAKPMAAAGILAGIATAVHLAAVPVASLLTVLAGVVFGRWMGMGIMALAATIGCSLSMLLSRRLIGPPFAIHLPEKTEALNRRLEKHGPYDLFALRMTPFIPSAVVNVLMGVSTMPLVTHAWVTLVGSLPGIFLLASAGDAAGTVESPGELLSPFTAALLTILGVLPVIVRMSIGVPRRRLIISGCIFATVVLGAIVARVVIRYRAADSMTIAVQELTNADYPEDPSSRSIHHGKYQGRALTLVKRDDTHFDFAFEPRHSHIARIVFKNVDCSLLTPNLPEWVKGKSALERIALASRQFARQQVRFGGSTSPYLEVTGGDGFEKQLLYSAELVKNSLHAGLWEVMLYTHERGEKTLYYQGWFSFPLGHYKRLFEHNTGLSYWKHFYYLEHQSVADGQQVKLEDLRTVSREAESRCVHDSNELVFAAGEQARRRRLTMGENVRFWKDYTESTDVRFAAFVAPGRYRADRLQGHQLNRIEKFEKALTRQIVSCADREPRSEIELVFANSRNGKKCRLIVSGFQWDLLPAAPIEEYPRGRYMPMGLAVPPIFQDYPELARSAPNRSPYFAMFVDEEGRFLDPHSMGIEGPIVHRDVKYPNWVHLYLMSYERHALVGHWIIERT
;
A
#
# COMPACT_ATOMS: atom_id res chain seq x y z
N MET A 1 2.45 47.40 -28.87
CA MET A 1 2.71 46.76 -27.55
C MET A 1 1.60 45.82 -27.08
N VAL A 2 0.32 46.19 -27.21
CA VAL A 2 -0.84 45.36 -26.76
C VAL A 2 -1.03 44.08 -27.60
N TYR A 3 -0.85 44.15 -28.93
CA TYR A 3 -0.94 42.96 -29.80
C TYR A 3 0.19 41.94 -29.58
N SER A 4 1.40 42.43 -29.25
CA SER A 4 2.58 41.59 -28.98
C SER A 4 2.45 40.84 -27.65
N THR A 5 1.84 41.46 -26.64
CA THR A 5 1.57 40.84 -25.32
C THR A 5 0.42 39.84 -25.40
N ALA A 6 -0.64 40.13 -26.15
CA ALA A 6 -1.72 39.17 -26.40
C ALA A 6 -1.23 37.92 -27.17
N ALA A 7 -0.36 38.10 -28.17
CA ALA A 7 0.25 36.99 -28.91
C ALA A 7 1.18 36.13 -28.04
N LEU A 8 1.98 36.75 -27.15
CA LEU A 8 2.81 36.05 -26.17
C LEU A 8 1.97 35.27 -25.15
N VAL A 9 0.85 35.84 -24.68
CA VAL A 9 -0.09 35.14 -23.79
C VAL A 9 -0.76 33.98 -24.50
N ALA A 10 -1.15 34.14 -25.77
CA ALA A 10 -1.72 33.06 -26.58
C ALA A 10 -0.70 31.93 -26.86
N LEU A 11 0.55 32.26 -27.17
CA LEU A 11 1.65 31.29 -27.34
C LEU A 11 1.97 30.56 -26.03
N ALA A 12 2.00 31.28 -24.90
CA ALA A 12 2.17 30.68 -23.58
C ALA A 12 1.00 29.76 -23.20
N TRP A 13 -0.24 30.11 -23.59
CA TRP A 13 -1.42 29.27 -23.44
C TRP A 13 -1.31 27.98 -24.25
N VAL A 14 -0.91 28.05 -25.52
CA VAL A 14 -0.74 26.88 -26.40
C VAL A 14 0.40 25.98 -25.90
N ALA A 15 1.53 26.56 -25.51
CA ALA A 15 2.67 25.81 -24.96
C ALA A 15 2.34 25.15 -23.61
N ALA A 16 1.65 25.85 -22.70
CA ALA A 16 1.20 25.27 -21.43
C ALA A 16 0.19 24.15 -21.64
N TRP A 17 -0.71 24.27 -22.62
CA TRP A 17 -1.68 23.22 -22.97
C TRP A 17 -1.01 21.95 -23.52
N GLN A 18 0.01 22.09 -24.38
CA GLN A 18 0.75 20.95 -24.93
C GLN A 18 1.61 20.24 -23.87
N LEU A 19 2.33 21.00 -23.03
CA LEU A 19 3.20 20.48 -21.98
C LEU A 19 2.43 19.85 -20.80
N LEU A 20 1.22 20.34 -20.51
CA LEU A 20 0.34 19.85 -19.44
C LEU A 20 -0.80 18.96 -19.96
N SER A 21 -0.67 18.39 -21.17
CA SER A 21 -1.66 17.47 -21.71
C SER A 21 -1.77 16.21 -20.86
N ILE A 22 -2.98 15.64 -20.79
CA ILE A 22 -3.29 14.45 -19.98
C ILE A 22 -2.38 13.28 -20.36
N ASP A 23 -2.11 13.09 -21.66
CA ASP A 23 -1.25 12.01 -22.16
C ASP A 23 0.22 12.18 -21.74
N ALA A 24 0.75 13.40 -21.77
CA ALA A 24 2.11 13.69 -21.33
C ALA A 24 2.29 13.48 -19.82
N ILE A 25 1.28 13.87 -19.03
CA ILE A 25 1.26 13.63 -17.57
C ILE A 25 1.18 12.14 -17.29
N ARG A 26 0.33 11.39 -18.00
CA ARG A 26 0.14 9.95 -17.80
C ARG A 26 1.41 9.15 -18.09
N GLN A 27 2.15 9.50 -19.16
CA GLN A 27 3.39 8.82 -19.52
C GLN A 27 4.52 9.03 -18.50
N ARG A 28 4.53 10.17 -17.79
CA ARG A 28 5.60 10.54 -16.83
C ARG A 28 5.18 10.40 -15.37
N LEU A 29 3.96 9.91 -15.10
CA LEU A 29 3.38 9.91 -13.76
C LEU A 29 4.20 9.08 -12.78
N GLY A 30 4.67 7.90 -13.19
CA GLY A 30 5.52 7.03 -12.38
C GLY A 30 6.85 7.71 -12.02
N ASP A 31 7.50 8.37 -12.98
CA ASP A 31 8.74 9.10 -12.75
C ASP A 31 8.54 10.29 -11.81
N LEU A 32 7.43 11.01 -11.93
CA LEU A 32 7.08 12.13 -11.06
C LEU A 32 6.83 11.67 -9.62
N GLN A 33 6.16 10.53 -9.42
CA GLN A 33 5.94 9.94 -8.11
C GLN A 33 7.26 9.45 -7.49
N LEU A 34 8.12 8.80 -8.27
CA LEU A 34 9.46 8.38 -7.83
C LEU A 34 10.34 9.58 -7.45
N TYR A 35 10.32 10.64 -8.26
CA TYR A 35 11.05 11.88 -7.96
C TYR A 35 10.50 12.58 -6.72
N ALA A 36 9.18 12.66 -6.55
CA ALA A 36 8.55 13.24 -5.38
C ALA A 36 8.83 12.43 -4.10
N ALA A 37 8.89 11.10 -4.19
CA ALA A 37 9.29 10.24 -3.08
C ALA A 37 10.77 10.45 -2.70
N ALA A 38 11.65 10.63 -3.70
CA ALA A 38 13.08 10.85 -3.47
C ALA A 38 13.41 12.28 -2.97
N LYS A 39 12.69 13.30 -3.46
CA LYS A 39 12.94 14.73 -3.19
C LYS A 39 11.64 15.51 -2.97
N PRO A 40 10.91 15.26 -1.87
CA PRO A 40 9.54 15.78 -1.68
C PRO A 40 9.47 17.30 -1.65
N MET A 41 10.42 17.98 -0.99
CA MET A 41 10.43 19.45 -0.92
C MET A 41 10.72 20.12 -2.27
N ALA A 42 11.63 19.55 -3.05
CA ALA A 42 11.97 20.08 -4.38
C ALA A 42 10.80 19.89 -5.35
N ALA A 43 10.20 18.70 -5.35
CA ALA A 43 9.02 18.40 -6.18
C ALA A 43 7.82 19.30 -5.81
N ALA A 44 7.56 19.49 -4.52
CA ALA A 44 6.51 20.39 -4.03
C ALA A 44 6.78 21.85 -4.45
N GLY A 45 8.03 22.32 -4.34
CA GLY A 45 8.43 23.67 -4.75
C GLY A 45 8.26 23.91 -6.25
N ILE A 46 8.66 22.95 -7.09
CA ILE A 46 8.49 23.01 -8.54
C ILE A 46 7.00 23.07 -8.90
N LEU A 47 6.19 22.17 -8.33
CA LEU A 47 4.75 22.14 -8.58
C LEU A 47 4.07 23.44 -8.12
N ALA A 48 4.41 23.95 -6.94
CA ALA A 48 3.91 25.21 -6.42
C ALA A 48 4.28 26.39 -7.34
N GLY A 49 5.51 26.42 -7.86
CA GLY A 49 5.96 27.45 -8.80
C GLY A 49 5.18 27.42 -10.12
N ILE A 50 5.02 26.24 -10.72
CA ILE A 50 4.24 26.05 -11.95
C ILE A 50 2.78 26.46 -11.73
N ALA A 51 2.15 25.96 -10.65
CA ALA A 51 0.77 26.29 -10.32
C ALA A 51 0.58 27.79 -10.08
N THR A 52 1.53 28.45 -9.39
CA THR A 52 1.52 29.91 -9.18
C THR A 52 1.55 30.66 -10.51
N ALA A 53 2.42 30.26 -11.43
CA ALA A 53 2.51 30.86 -12.77
C ALA A 53 1.23 30.67 -13.57
N VAL A 54 0.62 29.47 -13.50
CA VAL A 54 -0.66 29.15 -14.14
C VAL A 54 -1.80 30.02 -13.60
N HIS A 55 -1.90 30.19 -12.28
CA HIS A 55 -2.90 31.05 -11.65
C HIS A 55 -2.68 32.53 -11.96
N LEU A 56 -1.42 32.99 -12.03
CA LEU A 56 -1.08 34.35 -12.43
C LEU A 56 -1.53 34.64 -13.87
N ALA A 57 -1.22 33.73 -14.80
CA ALA A 57 -1.59 33.81 -16.21
C ALA A 57 -3.08 33.45 -16.48
N ALA A 58 -3.81 33.05 -15.43
CA ALA A 58 -5.21 32.64 -15.47
C ALA A 58 -5.51 31.57 -16.54
N VAL A 59 -4.58 30.63 -16.73
CA VAL A 59 -4.71 29.53 -17.69
C VAL A 59 -5.69 28.47 -17.13
N PRO A 60 -6.67 27.98 -17.91
CA PRO A 60 -7.70 27.04 -17.44
C PRO A 60 -7.21 25.59 -17.30
N VAL A 61 -5.97 25.39 -16.81
CA VAL A 61 -5.34 24.08 -16.56
C VAL A 61 -5.04 23.84 -15.08
N ALA A 62 -5.35 24.80 -14.20
CA ALA A 62 -5.11 24.71 -12.76
C ALA A 62 -5.84 23.52 -12.09
N SER A 63 -7.01 23.15 -12.60
CA SER A 63 -7.77 21.99 -12.11
C SER A 63 -7.00 20.68 -12.32
N LEU A 64 -6.38 20.51 -13.50
CA LEU A 64 -5.56 19.35 -13.82
C LEU A 64 -4.31 19.27 -12.94
N LEU A 65 -3.64 20.40 -12.70
CA LEU A 65 -2.54 20.47 -11.75
C LEU A 65 -2.96 20.15 -10.32
N THR A 66 -4.19 20.50 -9.92
CA THR A 66 -4.71 20.19 -8.58
C THR A 66 -4.98 18.70 -8.42
N VAL A 67 -5.52 18.05 -9.45
CA VAL A 67 -5.67 16.59 -9.49
C VAL A 67 -4.29 15.92 -9.44
N LEU A 68 -3.33 16.37 -10.25
CA LEU A 68 -1.96 15.86 -10.24
C LEU A 68 -1.29 16.00 -8.86
N ALA A 69 -1.49 17.14 -8.19
CA ALA A 69 -1.02 17.35 -6.82
C ALA A 69 -1.58 16.30 -5.85
N GLY A 70 -2.86 15.95 -6.00
CA GLY A 70 -3.51 14.87 -5.27
C GLY A 70 -2.89 13.49 -5.55
N VAL A 71 -2.61 13.19 -6.83
CA VAL A 71 -2.00 11.91 -7.24
C VAL A 71 -0.56 11.76 -6.71
N VAL A 72 0.20 12.85 -6.64
CA VAL A 72 1.64 12.82 -6.30
C VAL A 72 1.88 12.99 -4.80
N PHE A 73 1.13 13.87 -4.13
CA PHE A 73 1.36 14.27 -2.74
C PHE A 73 0.23 13.85 -1.78
N GLY A 74 -0.83 13.20 -2.29
CA GLY A 74 -2.02 12.88 -1.53
C GLY A 74 -2.91 14.10 -1.27
N ARG A 75 -4.14 13.86 -0.79
CA ARG A 75 -5.17 14.91 -0.70
C ARG A 75 -4.79 16.10 0.17
N TRP A 76 -4.13 15.88 1.31
CA TRP A 76 -3.85 16.93 2.30
C TRP A 76 -2.68 17.82 1.89
N MET A 77 -1.57 17.21 1.51
CA MET A 77 -0.38 17.95 1.08
C MET A 77 -0.60 18.55 -0.31
N GLY A 78 -1.24 17.82 -1.23
CA GLY A 78 -1.67 18.37 -2.52
C GLY A 78 -2.62 19.57 -2.37
N MET A 79 -3.59 19.51 -1.45
CA MET A 79 -4.45 20.65 -1.14
C MET A 79 -3.65 21.85 -0.61
N GLY A 80 -2.73 21.63 0.34
CA GLY A 80 -1.92 22.71 0.92
C GLY A 80 -1.06 23.41 -0.12
N ILE A 81 -0.35 22.63 -0.96
CA ILE A 81 0.51 23.15 -2.04
C ILE A 81 -0.31 24.00 -3.01
N MET A 82 -1.45 23.48 -3.47
CA MET A 82 -2.27 24.15 -4.47
C MET A 82 -3.02 25.36 -3.90
N ALA A 83 -3.46 25.31 -2.65
CA ALA A 83 -4.09 26.44 -1.98
C ALA A 83 -3.15 27.64 -1.84
N LEU A 84 -1.88 27.37 -1.47
CA LEU A 84 -0.85 28.41 -1.40
C LEU A 84 -0.52 28.95 -2.79
N ALA A 85 -0.28 28.08 -3.77
CA ALA A 85 0.03 28.48 -5.14
C ALA A 85 -1.09 29.31 -5.78
N ALA A 86 -2.35 28.90 -5.60
CA ALA A 86 -3.52 29.62 -6.08
C ALA A 86 -3.64 31.00 -5.45
N THR A 87 -3.43 31.09 -4.13
CA THR A 87 -3.50 32.36 -3.39
C THR A 87 -2.43 33.35 -3.85
N ILE A 88 -1.18 32.88 -4.00
CA ILE A 88 -0.06 33.71 -4.47
C ILE A 88 -0.31 34.15 -5.92
N GLY A 89 -0.61 33.22 -6.82
CA GLY A 89 -0.81 33.51 -8.24
C GLY A 89 -1.97 34.46 -8.50
N CYS A 90 -3.11 34.26 -7.83
CA CYS A 90 -4.26 35.16 -7.95
C CYS A 90 -3.97 36.55 -7.37
N SER A 91 -3.22 36.62 -6.26
CA SER A 91 -2.84 37.91 -5.66
C SER A 91 -1.90 38.70 -6.56
N LEU A 92 -0.92 38.04 -7.19
CA LEU A 92 -0.06 38.66 -8.20
C LEU A 92 -0.86 39.14 -9.42
N SER A 93 -1.80 38.32 -9.90
CA SER A 93 -2.70 38.68 -11.02
C SER A 93 -3.57 39.90 -10.69
N MET A 94 -4.12 39.96 -9.47
CA MET A 94 -4.88 41.10 -8.97
C MET A 94 -4.02 42.38 -8.91
N LEU A 95 -2.78 42.28 -8.41
CA LEU A 95 -1.85 43.41 -8.36
C LEU A 95 -1.44 43.90 -9.74
N LEU A 96 -1.22 42.98 -10.68
CA LEU A 96 -0.91 43.30 -12.07
C LEU A 96 -2.09 44.03 -12.72
N SER A 97 -3.30 43.52 -12.53
CA SER A 97 -4.52 44.18 -13.01
C SER A 97 -4.69 45.57 -12.39
N ARG A 98 -4.44 45.72 -11.08
CA ARG A 98 -4.51 47.02 -10.40
C ARG A 98 -3.59 48.05 -11.02
N ARG A 99 -2.38 47.66 -11.44
CA ARG A 99 -1.41 48.58 -12.05
C ARG A 99 -1.68 48.86 -13.52
N LEU A 100 -2.03 47.84 -14.30
CA LEU A 100 -2.13 47.94 -15.76
C LEU A 100 -3.53 48.29 -16.26
N ILE A 101 -4.57 47.80 -15.58
CA ILE A 101 -5.97 47.90 -16.01
C ILE A 101 -6.73 48.90 -15.14
N GLY A 102 -6.43 48.97 -13.83
CA GLY A 102 -7.09 49.86 -12.87
C GLY A 102 -7.18 51.33 -13.33
N PRO A 103 -6.05 52.02 -13.55
CA PRO A 103 -6.05 53.44 -13.94
C PRO A 103 -6.81 53.74 -15.25
N PRO A 104 -6.56 53.05 -16.38
CA PRO A 104 -7.32 53.31 -17.60
C PRO A 104 -8.80 52.98 -17.44
N PHE A 105 -9.16 51.93 -16.70
CA PHE A 105 -10.57 51.58 -16.46
C PHE A 105 -11.30 52.64 -15.61
N ALA A 106 -10.64 53.16 -14.57
CA ALA A 106 -11.20 54.21 -13.72
C ALA A 106 -11.42 55.53 -14.47
N ILE A 107 -10.52 55.88 -15.41
CA ILE A 107 -10.62 57.09 -16.24
C ILE A 107 -11.76 56.98 -17.25
N HIS A 108 -11.91 55.83 -17.93
CA HIS A 108 -12.90 55.68 -19.01
C HIS A 108 -14.29 55.23 -18.51
N LEU A 109 -14.38 54.62 -17.33
CA LEU A 109 -15.62 54.08 -16.75
C LEU A 109 -15.72 54.42 -15.25
N PRO A 110 -15.75 55.72 -14.88
CA PRO A 110 -15.73 56.15 -13.48
C PRO A 110 -16.97 55.66 -12.70
N GLU A 111 -18.16 55.77 -13.28
CA GLU A 111 -19.42 55.33 -12.64
C GLU A 111 -19.43 53.83 -12.30
N LYS A 112 -18.89 52.99 -13.19
CA LYS A 112 -18.80 51.53 -12.96
C LYS A 112 -17.77 51.18 -11.89
N THR A 113 -16.67 51.91 -11.85
CA THR A 113 -15.62 51.73 -10.84
C THR A 113 -16.13 52.13 -9.45
N GLU A 114 -16.85 53.25 -9.36
CA GLU A 114 -17.46 53.72 -8.12
C GLU A 114 -18.60 52.79 -7.64
N ALA A 115 -19.43 52.29 -8.56
CA ALA A 115 -20.45 51.28 -8.24
C ALA A 115 -19.83 49.97 -7.71
N LEU A 116 -18.73 49.51 -8.31
CA LEU A 116 -17.99 48.34 -7.85
C LEU A 116 -17.42 48.54 -6.43
N ASN A 117 -16.78 49.68 -6.19
CA ASN A 117 -16.23 50.00 -4.86
C ASN A 117 -17.33 50.11 -3.80
N ARG A 118 -18.43 50.82 -4.06
CA ARG A 118 -19.58 50.91 -3.14
C ARG A 118 -20.16 49.55 -2.79
N ARG A 119 -20.22 48.62 -3.75
CA ARG A 119 -20.68 47.25 -3.49
C ARG A 119 -19.71 46.49 -2.59
N LEU A 120 -18.42 46.59 -2.87
CA LEU A 120 -17.37 45.89 -2.12
C LEU A 120 -17.10 46.51 -0.74
N GLU A 121 -17.41 47.79 -0.51
CA GLU A 121 -17.32 48.42 0.81
C GLU A 121 -18.27 47.77 1.83
N LYS A 122 -19.46 47.36 1.39
CA LYS A 122 -20.48 46.80 2.28
C LYS A 122 -20.30 45.29 2.53
N HIS A 123 -19.87 44.53 1.51
CA HIS A 123 -19.79 43.06 1.55
C HIS A 123 -18.57 42.44 0.84
N GLY A 124 -17.50 43.19 0.59
CA GLY A 124 -16.38 42.77 -0.28
C GLY A 124 -15.76 41.40 0.00
N PRO A 125 -15.40 41.06 1.24
CA PRO A 125 -14.88 39.73 1.57
C PRO A 125 -15.89 38.61 1.26
N TYR A 126 -17.18 38.85 1.52
CA TYR A 126 -18.24 37.89 1.25
C TYR A 126 -18.49 37.72 -0.25
N ASP A 127 -18.50 38.83 -1.01
CA ASP A 127 -18.64 38.81 -2.47
C ASP A 127 -17.48 38.04 -3.12
N LEU A 128 -16.24 38.31 -2.72
CA LEU A 128 -15.07 37.57 -3.24
C LEU A 128 -15.11 36.09 -2.84
N PHE A 129 -15.50 35.77 -1.61
CA PHE A 129 -15.66 34.39 -1.17
C PHE A 129 -16.69 33.65 -2.04
N ALA A 130 -17.86 34.25 -2.29
CA ALA A 130 -18.89 33.68 -3.14
C ALA A 130 -18.41 33.49 -4.59
N LEU A 131 -17.66 34.45 -5.15
CA LEU A 131 -17.05 34.33 -6.47
C LEU A 131 -16.05 33.16 -6.53
N ARG A 132 -15.23 32.96 -5.49
CA ARG A 132 -14.23 31.87 -5.43
C ARG A 132 -14.85 30.48 -5.24
N MET A 133 -16.00 30.42 -4.58
CA MET A 133 -16.80 29.19 -4.49
C MET A 133 -17.56 28.86 -5.79
N THR A 134 -17.63 29.80 -6.73
CA THR A 134 -18.35 29.62 -8.01
C THR A 134 -17.36 29.22 -9.12
N PRO A 135 -17.33 27.97 -9.58
CA PRO A 135 -16.30 27.46 -10.51
C PRO A 135 -16.43 27.96 -11.94
N PHE A 136 -17.58 28.49 -12.34
CA PHE A 136 -17.81 28.93 -13.72
C PHE A 136 -17.31 30.35 -13.99
N ILE A 137 -16.90 31.08 -12.95
CA ILE A 137 -16.36 32.43 -13.12
C ILE A 137 -14.85 32.30 -13.31
N PRO A 138 -14.32 32.68 -14.50
CA PRO A 138 -12.89 32.60 -14.74
C PRO A 138 -12.12 33.42 -13.70
N SER A 139 -11.08 32.83 -13.12
CA SER A 139 -10.26 33.53 -12.11
C SER A 139 -9.66 34.82 -12.67
N ALA A 140 -9.38 34.91 -13.98
CA ALA A 140 -8.99 36.14 -14.65
C ALA A 140 -9.97 37.29 -14.38
N VAL A 141 -11.26 37.04 -14.51
CA VAL A 141 -12.32 38.05 -14.34
C VAL A 141 -12.38 38.50 -12.89
N VAL A 142 -12.34 37.55 -11.94
CA VAL A 142 -12.34 37.87 -10.51
C VAL A 142 -11.11 38.70 -10.13
N ASN A 143 -9.92 38.29 -10.56
CA ASN A 143 -8.67 38.98 -10.27
C ASN A 143 -8.68 40.41 -10.85
N VAL A 144 -9.24 40.60 -12.05
CA VAL A 144 -9.36 41.92 -12.67
C VAL A 144 -10.35 42.81 -11.93
N LEU A 145 -11.54 42.30 -11.59
CA LEU A 145 -12.52 43.04 -10.81
C LEU A 145 -11.95 43.49 -9.46
N MET A 146 -11.26 42.59 -8.75
CA MET A 146 -10.62 42.91 -7.48
C MET A 146 -9.43 43.87 -7.65
N GLY A 147 -8.70 43.77 -8.76
CA GLY A 147 -7.59 44.65 -9.11
C GLY A 147 -8.02 46.09 -9.38
N VAL A 148 -9.12 46.27 -10.12
CA VAL A 148 -9.74 47.58 -10.41
C VAL A 148 -10.39 48.19 -9.16
N SER A 149 -10.81 47.35 -8.20
CA SER A 149 -11.38 47.82 -6.93
C SER A 149 -10.35 48.31 -5.92
N THR A 150 -10.84 48.98 -4.86
CA THR A 150 -10.07 49.38 -3.68
C THR A 150 -9.78 48.23 -2.69
N MET A 151 -10.12 46.98 -3.01
CA MET A 151 -9.96 45.84 -2.09
C MET A 151 -8.49 45.68 -1.61
N PRO A 152 -8.23 45.61 -0.29
CA PRO A 152 -6.88 45.38 0.22
C PRO A 152 -6.33 44.02 -0.22
N LEU A 153 -5.02 43.96 -0.52
CA LEU A 153 -4.34 42.72 -0.92
C LEU A 153 -4.49 41.62 0.12
N VAL A 154 -4.36 41.98 1.40
CA VAL A 154 -4.49 41.03 2.52
C VAL A 154 -5.88 40.41 2.52
N THR A 155 -6.92 41.23 2.36
CA THR A 155 -8.32 40.78 2.25
C THR A 155 -8.50 39.85 1.05
N HIS A 156 -7.98 40.22 -0.12
CA HIS A 156 -8.03 39.36 -1.30
C HIS A 156 -7.36 38.00 -1.06
N ALA A 157 -6.17 38.00 -0.44
CA ALA A 157 -5.36 36.81 -0.22
C ALA A 157 -6.03 35.82 0.74
N TRP A 158 -6.43 36.25 1.94
CA TRP A 158 -7.03 35.31 2.90
C TRP A 158 -8.40 34.81 2.43
N VAL A 159 -9.21 35.66 1.79
CA VAL A 159 -10.52 35.26 1.25
C VAL A 159 -10.34 34.27 0.10
N THR A 160 -9.36 34.49 -0.78
CA THR A 160 -9.05 33.55 -1.87
C THR A 160 -8.56 32.22 -1.33
N LEU A 161 -7.70 32.23 -0.32
CA LEU A 161 -7.24 31.01 0.35
C LEU A 161 -8.43 30.20 0.86
N VAL A 162 -9.28 30.81 1.70
CA VAL A 162 -10.41 30.10 2.32
C VAL A 162 -11.50 29.73 1.29
N GLY A 163 -11.79 30.62 0.35
CA GLY A 163 -12.85 30.43 -0.66
C GLY A 163 -12.51 29.37 -1.71
N SER A 164 -11.22 29.14 -2.00
CA SER A 164 -10.79 28.13 -2.96
C SER A 164 -10.52 26.75 -2.34
N LEU A 165 -10.34 26.66 -1.01
CA LEU A 165 -10.05 25.40 -0.32
C LEU A 165 -11.05 24.27 -0.62
N PRO A 166 -12.38 24.47 -0.60
CA PRO A 166 -13.32 23.37 -0.86
C PRO A 166 -13.15 22.73 -2.24
N GLY A 167 -12.99 23.56 -3.29
CA GLY A 167 -12.77 23.07 -4.65
C GLY A 167 -11.42 22.38 -4.81
N ILE A 168 -10.37 22.94 -4.20
CA ILE A 168 -9.03 22.37 -4.21
C ILE A 168 -9.01 21.02 -3.47
N PHE A 169 -9.66 20.93 -2.31
CA PHE A 169 -9.77 19.69 -1.54
C PHE A 169 -10.47 18.59 -2.33
N LEU A 170 -11.57 18.92 -3.02
CA LEU A 170 -12.29 17.94 -3.83
C LEU A 170 -11.43 17.43 -4.99
N LEU A 171 -10.76 18.32 -5.72
CA LEU A 171 -9.88 17.96 -6.84
C LEU A 171 -8.65 17.18 -6.38
N ALA A 172 -8.02 17.58 -5.28
CA ALA A 172 -6.88 16.85 -4.70
C ALA A 172 -7.31 15.48 -4.17
N SER A 173 -8.51 15.36 -3.59
CA SER A 173 -9.08 14.08 -3.16
C SER A 173 -9.43 13.17 -4.33
N ALA A 174 -9.92 13.74 -5.44
CA ALA A 174 -10.16 13.00 -6.67
C ALA A 174 -8.84 12.48 -7.27
N GLY A 175 -7.78 13.28 -7.24
CA GLY A 175 -6.44 12.85 -7.66
C GLY A 175 -5.86 11.76 -6.78
N ASP A 176 -5.93 11.93 -5.46
CA ASP A 176 -5.49 10.94 -4.48
C ASP A 176 -6.24 9.60 -4.68
N ALA A 177 -7.55 9.65 -4.89
CA ALA A 177 -8.34 8.46 -5.21
C ALA A 177 -7.95 7.86 -6.57
N ALA A 178 -7.78 8.67 -7.63
CA ALA A 178 -7.39 8.20 -8.95
C ALA A 178 -5.98 7.57 -8.99
N GLY A 179 -5.06 8.05 -8.16
CA GLY A 179 -3.73 7.43 -7.97
C GLY A 179 -3.79 6.05 -7.29
N THR A 180 -4.90 5.75 -6.62
CA THR A 180 -5.15 4.47 -5.93
C THR A 180 -6.06 3.50 -6.68
N VAL A 181 -6.72 3.95 -7.76
CA VAL A 181 -7.73 3.19 -8.50
C VAL A 181 -7.08 2.41 -9.65
N GLU A 182 -7.24 1.09 -9.65
CA GLU A 182 -6.60 0.18 -10.62
C GLU A 182 -7.53 -0.24 -11.77
N SER A 183 -8.83 0.12 -11.75
CA SER A 183 -9.77 -0.16 -12.83
C SER A 183 -10.71 1.01 -13.17
N PRO A 184 -11.10 1.20 -14.45
CA PRO A 184 -12.10 2.19 -14.84
C PRO A 184 -13.47 2.04 -14.13
N GLY A 185 -13.78 0.86 -13.61
CA GLY A 185 -15.03 0.58 -12.87
C GLY A 185 -15.11 1.24 -11.49
N GLU A 186 -13.97 1.53 -10.85
CA GLU A 186 -13.96 2.23 -9.55
C GLU A 186 -14.18 3.75 -9.70
N LEU A 187 -13.89 4.31 -10.88
CA LEU A 187 -14.31 5.66 -11.25
C LEU A 187 -15.83 5.77 -11.41
N LEU A 188 -16.50 4.66 -11.73
CA LEU A 188 -17.95 4.53 -11.80
C LEU A 188 -18.57 4.08 -10.46
N SER A 189 -17.78 3.98 -9.38
CA SER A 189 -18.36 3.67 -8.07
C SER A 189 -19.42 4.72 -7.72
N PRO A 190 -20.57 4.34 -7.13
CA PRO A 190 -21.61 5.28 -6.72
C PRO A 190 -21.09 6.44 -5.86
N PHE A 191 -19.99 6.22 -5.15
CA PHE A 191 -19.30 7.22 -4.35
C PHE A 191 -18.51 8.22 -5.19
N THR A 192 -17.72 7.76 -6.16
CA THR A 192 -16.97 8.64 -7.07
C THR A 192 -17.95 9.45 -7.92
N ALA A 193 -19.02 8.80 -8.39
CA ALA A 193 -20.12 9.46 -9.07
C ALA A 193 -20.83 10.49 -8.18
N ALA A 194 -21.09 10.17 -6.90
CA ALA A 194 -21.67 11.12 -5.94
C ALA A 194 -20.72 12.28 -5.64
N LEU A 195 -19.41 12.05 -5.50
CA LEU A 195 -18.41 13.10 -5.27
C LEU A 195 -18.30 14.04 -6.48
N LEU A 196 -18.32 13.49 -7.70
CA LEU A 196 -18.33 14.25 -8.96
C LEU A 196 -19.67 14.98 -9.18
N THR A 197 -20.78 14.37 -8.76
CA THR A 197 -22.10 15.00 -8.79
C THR A 197 -22.17 16.13 -7.77
N ILE A 198 -21.64 15.94 -6.56
CA ILE A 198 -21.47 17.00 -5.56
C ILE A 198 -20.57 18.11 -6.13
N LEU A 199 -19.48 17.76 -6.82
CA LEU A 199 -18.60 18.72 -7.49
C LEU A 199 -19.31 19.51 -8.60
N GLY A 200 -20.25 18.90 -9.32
CA GLY A 200 -21.06 19.56 -10.36
C GLY A 200 -22.26 20.36 -9.81
N VAL A 201 -22.85 19.92 -8.70
CA VAL A 201 -24.09 20.48 -8.13
C VAL A 201 -23.83 21.54 -7.07
N LEU A 202 -22.78 21.40 -6.25
CA LEU A 202 -22.38 22.40 -5.24
C LEU A 202 -22.21 23.81 -5.83
N PRO A 203 -21.59 23.99 -7.00
CA PRO A 203 -21.56 25.27 -7.75
C PRO A 203 -22.93 25.88 -8.07
N VAL A 204 -23.89 25.03 -8.45
CA VAL A 204 -25.24 25.43 -8.84
C VAL A 204 -26.05 25.83 -7.62
N ILE A 205 -25.87 25.10 -6.51
CA ILE A 205 -26.44 25.44 -5.20
C ILE A 205 -25.88 26.78 -4.70
N VAL A 206 -24.55 27.00 -4.80
CA VAL A 206 -23.91 28.27 -4.43
C VAL A 206 -24.42 29.41 -5.33
N ARG A 207 -24.58 29.20 -6.63
CA ARG A 207 -25.19 30.19 -7.55
C ARG A 207 -26.64 30.51 -7.18
N MET A 208 -27.45 29.52 -6.84
CA MET A 208 -28.82 29.69 -6.34
C MET A 208 -28.88 30.40 -4.98
N SER A 209 -27.76 30.50 -4.26
CA SER A 209 -27.66 31.16 -2.97
C SER A 209 -27.39 32.67 -3.07
N ILE A 210 -27.04 33.18 -4.26
CA ILE A 210 -26.79 34.60 -4.50
C ILE A 210 -28.13 35.34 -4.47
N GLY A 211 -28.43 36.01 -3.35
CA GLY A 211 -29.70 36.70 -3.09
C GLY A 211 -30.61 36.04 -2.03
N VAL A 212 -30.17 34.92 -1.44
CA VAL A 212 -30.93 34.16 -0.45
C VAL A 212 -30.53 34.58 0.98
N PRO A 213 -31.48 34.79 1.92
CA PRO A 213 -31.16 35.25 3.27
C PRO A 213 -30.24 34.26 4.02
N ARG A 214 -29.27 34.80 4.78
CA ARG A 214 -28.19 34.08 5.49
C ARG A 214 -28.66 32.85 6.29
N ARG A 215 -29.89 32.88 6.81
CA ARG A 215 -30.55 31.77 7.52
C ARG A 215 -30.77 30.53 6.64
N ARG A 216 -31.16 30.68 5.37
CA ARG A 216 -31.38 29.56 4.43
C ARG A 216 -30.06 28.93 3.98
N LEU A 217 -29.01 29.73 3.80
CA LEU A 217 -27.65 29.25 3.52
C LEU A 217 -27.10 28.36 4.65
N ILE A 218 -27.28 28.78 5.91
CA ILE A 218 -26.90 27.97 7.07
C ILE A 218 -27.68 26.65 7.09
N ILE A 219 -29.00 26.70 6.86
CA ILE A 219 -29.85 25.50 6.80
C ILE A 219 -29.41 24.55 5.68
N SER A 220 -29.17 25.05 4.46
CA SER A 220 -28.70 24.24 3.33
C SER A 220 -27.30 23.66 3.55
N GLY A 221 -26.39 24.42 4.18
CA GLY A 221 -25.08 23.93 4.59
C GLY A 221 -25.17 22.83 5.65
N CYS A 222 -26.05 22.98 6.65
CA CYS A 222 -26.33 21.93 7.63
C CYS A 222 -26.92 20.68 6.96
N ILE A 223 -27.91 20.83 6.07
CA ILE A 223 -28.50 19.70 5.32
C ILE A 223 -27.43 18.98 4.51
N PHE A 224 -26.58 19.71 3.79
CA PHE A 224 -25.49 19.13 3.01
C PHE A 224 -24.48 18.38 3.90
N ALA A 225 -24.06 18.98 5.01
CA ALA A 225 -23.16 18.34 5.97
C ALA A 225 -23.79 17.06 6.56
N THR A 226 -25.09 17.08 6.88
CA THR A 226 -25.83 15.90 7.36
C THR A 226 -25.89 14.81 6.29
N VAL A 227 -26.14 15.16 5.02
CA VAL A 227 -26.17 14.18 3.91
C VAL A 227 -24.78 13.57 3.69
N VAL A 228 -23.73 14.38 3.67
CA VAL A 228 -22.34 13.90 3.51
C VAL A 228 -21.95 13.01 4.68
N LEU A 229 -22.23 13.43 5.92
CA LEU A 229 -21.97 12.62 7.11
C LEU A 229 -22.77 11.32 7.09
N GLY A 230 -24.06 11.37 6.71
CA GLY A 230 -24.91 10.21 6.54
C GLY A 230 -24.38 9.24 5.50
N ALA A 231 -23.86 9.74 4.37
CA ALA A 231 -23.24 8.91 3.34
C ALA A 231 -21.93 8.25 3.80
N ILE A 232 -21.08 8.98 4.54
CA ILE A 232 -19.86 8.44 5.15
C ILE A 232 -20.20 7.34 6.15
N VAL A 233 -21.15 7.60 7.05
CA VAL A 233 -21.61 6.62 8.06
C VAL A 233 -22.20 5.40 7.37
N ALA A 234 -23.07 5.59 6.36
CA ALA A 234 -23.64 4.49 5.59
C ALA A 234 -22.56 3.65 4.91
N ARG A 235 -21.54 4.27 4.31
CA ARG A 235 -20.41 3.54 3.69
C ARG A 235 -19.65 2.70 4.71
N VAL A 236 -19.34 3.26 5.88
CA VAL A 236 -18.68 2.51 6.95
C VAL A 236 -19.57 1.36 7.41
N VAL A 237 -20.85 1.60 7.71
CA VAL A 237 -21.79 0.57 8.15
C VAL A 237 -21.92 -0.56 7.11
N ILE A 238 -22.08 -0.22 5.83
CA ILE A 238 -22.19 -1.22 4.75
C ILE A 238 -20.89 -2.02 4.61
N ARG A 239 -19.72 -1.36 4.65
CA ARG A 239 -18.41 -2.00 4.49
C ARG A 239 -18.08 -3.00 5.60
N TYR A 240 -18.46 -2.70 6.84
CA TYR A 240 -18.24 -3.58 8.00
C TYR A 240 -19.48 -4.40 8.36
N ARG A 241 -20.52 -4.40 7.53
CA ARG A 241 -21.67 -5.28 7.70
C ARG A 241 -21.21 -6.72 7.51
N ALA A 242 -21.46 -7.55 8.51
CA ALA A 242 -21.12 -8.96 8.48
C ALA A 242 -22.24 -9.72 9.17
N ALA A 243 -22.89 -10.61 8.42
CA ALA A 243 -23.93 -11.51 8.91
C ALA A 243 -23.31 -12.87 9.29
N ASP A 244 -24.02 -13.64 10.11
CA ASP A 244 -23.57 -14.98 10.50
C ASP A 244 -23.58 -15.96 9.32
N SER A 245 -24.38 -15.71 8.29
CA SER A 245 -24.29 -16.40 7.00
C SER A 245 -24.38 -15.38 5.87
N MET A 246 -23.45 -15.43 4.93
CA MET A 246 -23.45 -14.53 3.77
C MET A 246 -22.71 -15.12 2.57
N THR A 247 -23.18 -14.77 1.37
CA THR A 247 -22.48 -15.08 0.13
C THR A 247 -21.44 -14.00 -0.18
N ILE A 248 -20.24 -14.43 -0.53
CA ILE A 248 -19.08 -13.63 -0.89
C ILE A 248 -18.72 -13.97 -2.33
N ALA A 249 -18.50 -12.93 -3.14
CA ALA A 249 -18.03 -13.10 -4.50
C ALA A 249 -16.60 -13.67 -4.49
N VAL A 250 -16.38 -14.70 -5.30
CA VAL A 250 -15.04 -15.21 -5.60
C VAL A 250 -14.64 -14.66 -6.96
N GLN A 251 -13.54 -13.90 -7.00
CA GLN A 251 -12.90 -13.48 -8.22
C GLN A 251 -12.02 -14.63 -8.73
N GLU A 252 -12.11 -14.92 -10.01
CA GLU A 252 -11.33 -15.95 -10.69
C GLU A 252 -10.68 -15.29 -11.90
N LEU A 253 -9.40 -15.60 -12.13
CA LEU A 253 -8.62 -15.04 -13.24
C LEU A 253 -8.35 -16.13 -14.27
N THR A 254 -8.45 -15.77 -15.55
CA THR A 254 -8.03 -16.66 -16.64
C THR A 254 -6.52 -16.55 -16.88
N ASN A 255 -5.98 -17.43 -17.72
CA ASN A 255 -4.57 -17.33 -18.15
C ASN A 255 -4.26 -16.00 -18.85
N ALA A 256 -5.23 -15.40 -19.54
CA ALA A 256 -5.08 -14.10 -20.18
C ALA A 256 -5.09 -12.95 -19.16
N ASP A 257 -5.85 -13.11 -18.07
CA ASP A 257 -5.89 -12.11 -17.00
C ASP A 257 -4.67 -12.18 -16.07
N TYR A 258 -4.01 -13.34 -15.97
CA TYR A 258 -2.82 -13.54 -15.14
C TYR A 258 -1.74 -14.38 -15.85
N PRO A 259 -1.07 -13.81 -16.87
CA PRO A 259 0.00 -14.50 -17.61
C PRO A 259 1.28 -14.69 -16.79
N GLU A 260 1.53 -13.87 -15.77
CA GLU A 260 2.75 -13.90 -14.95
C GLU A 260 2.74 -14.94 -13.80
N ASP A 261 1.62 -15.65 -13.58
CA ASP A 261 1.44 -16.61 -12.48
C ASP A 261 2.52 -17.72 -12.44
N PRO A 262 3.42 -17.71 -11.43
CA PRO A 262 4.56 -18.62 -11.36
C PRO A 262 4.19 -20.05 -10.93
N SER A 263 2.90 -20.34 -10.73
CA SER A 263 2.42 -21.64 -10.25
C SER A 263 2.65 -22.75 -11.27
N SER A 264 3.00 -23.95 -10.79
CA SER A 264 2.95 -25.17 -11.62
C SER A 264 1.48 -25.52 -11.84
N ARG A 265 0.99 -25.34 -13.07
CA ARG A 265 -0.44 -25.49 -13.42
C ARG A 265 -0.75 -26.90 -13.89
N SER A 266 -1.87 -27.44 -13.40
CA SER A 266 -2.44 -28.72 -13.84
C SER A 266 -3.03 -28.61 -15.25
N ILE A 267 -3.13 -29.74 -15.95
CA ILE A 267 -3.90 -29.82 -17.22
C ILE A 267 -5.40 -29.53 -17.05
N HIS A 268 -5.88 -29.51 -15.81
CA HIS A 268 -7.25 -29.17 -15.43
C HIS A 268 -7.42 -27.69 -15.04
N HIS A 269 -6.34 -26.89 -15.06
CA HIS A 269 -6.42 -25.47 -14.74
C HIS A 269 -7.41 -24.74 -15.66
N GLY A 270 -8.31 -23.96 -15.07
CA GLY A 270 -9.38 -23.25 -15.78
C GLY A 270 -10.64 -24.09 -16.08
N LYS A 271 -10.64 -25.41 -15.83
CA LYS A 271 -11.82 -26.28 -16.08
C LYS A 271 -12.81 -26.37 -14.91
N TYR A 272 -12.38 -25.93 -13.73
CA TYR A 272 -13.14 -25.98 -12.47
C TYR A 272 -13.46 -24.58 -11.90
N GLN A 273 -13.59 -23.58 -12.78
CA GLN A 273 -14.01 -22.22 -12.45
C GLN A 273 -15.53 -22.09 -12.34
N GLY A 274 -16.02 -21.09 -11.63
CA GLY A 274 -17.44 -20.81 -11.42
C GLY A 274 -17.90 -21.20 -10.02
N ARG A 275 -17.19 -20.77 -8.98
CA ARG A 275 -17.60 -20.99 -7.57
C ARG A 275 -18.14 -19.70 -6.94
N ALA A 276 -19.07 -19.85 -6.01
CA ALA A 276 -19.48 -18.80 -5.08
C ALA A 276 -19.15 -19.23 -3.65
N LEU A 277 -18.66 -18.33 -2.82
CA LEU A 277 -18.34 -18.64 -1.43
C LEU A 277 -19.55 -18.30 -0.56
N THR A 278 -20.05 -19.27 0.21
CA THR A 278 -20.94 -19.02 1.34
C THR A 278 -20.13 -19.14 2.62
N LEU A 279 -19.99 -18.04 3.36
CA LEU A 279 -19.33 -18.00 4.66
C LEU A 279 -20.38 -18.18 5.76
N VAL A 280 -20.15 -19.13 6.67
CA VAL A 280 -21.03 -19.38 7.82
C VAL A 280 -20.24 -19.28 9.12
N LYS A 281 -20.56 -18.31 9.96
CA LYS A 281 -20.04 -18.15 11.32
C LYS A 281 -20.58 -19.30 12.19
N ARG A 282 -19.68 -20.03 12.85
CA ARG A 282 -20.01 -21.09 13.81
C ARG A 282 -19.98 -20.53 15.24
N ASP A 283 -18.93 -19.80 15.57
CA ASP A 283 -18.77 -19.06 16.81
C ASP A 283 -17.90 -17.82 16.57
N ASP A 284 -17.40 -17.18 17.62
CA ASP A 284 -16.64 -15.92 17.51
C ASP A 284 -15.33 -16.04 16.74
N THR A 285 -14.72 -17.23 16.66
CA THR A 285 -13.47 -17.44 15.93
C THR A 285 -13.58 -18.44 14.78
N HIS A 286 -14.58 -19.32 14.78
CA HIS A 286 -14.72 -20.41 13.82
C HIS A 286 -15.73 -20.12 12.70
N PHE A 287 -15.36 -20.48 11.48
CA PHE A 287 -16.15 -20.26 10.28
C PHE A 287 -16.09 -21.47 9.33
N ASP A 288 -17.18 -21.72 8.61
CA ASP A 288 -17.18 -22.60 7.44
C ASP A 288 -17.06 -21.77 6.16
N PHE A 289 -16.21 -22.23 5.24
CA PHE A 289 -16.05 -21.67 3.91
C PHE A 289 -16.58 -22.67 2.88
N ALA A 290 -17.84 -22.51 2.48
CA ALA A 290 -18.50 -23.38 1.51
C ALA A 290 -18.38 -22.81 0.10
N PHE A 291 -17.54 -23.41 -0.75
CA PHE A 291 -17.39 -23.04 -2.15
C PHE A 291 -18.41 -23.81 -3.00
N GLU A 292 -19.53 -23.17 -3.25
CA GLU A 292 -20.68 -23.69 -3.99
C GLU A 292 -20.42 -23.64 -5.51
N PRO A 293 -20.64 -24.75 -6.24
CA PRO A 293 -20.41 -24.80 -7.68
C PRO A 293 -21.58 -24.18 -8.46
N ARG A 294 -21.28 -23.52 -9.59
CA ARG A 294 -22.29 -23.07 -10.57
C ARG A 294 -22.54 -24.10 -11.68
N HIS A 295 -21.68 -25.10 -11.80
CA HIS A 295 -21.75 -26.13 -12.83
C HIS A 295 -21.75 -27.51 -12.18
N SER A 296 -22.52 -28.45 -12.74
CA SER A 296 -22.75 -29.78 -12.15
C SER A 296 -21.51 -30.67 -12.10
N HIS A 297 -20.54 -30.45 -12.99
CA HIS A 297 -19.28 -31.20 -13.01
C HIS A 297 -18.31 -30.76 -11.91
N ILE A 298 -18.53 -29.60 -11.28
CA ILE A 298 -17.68 -29.07 -10.21
C ILE A 298 -18.25 -29.53 -8.86
N ALA A 299 -17.40 -30.06 -7.98
CA ALA A 299 -17.82 -30.48 -6.65
C ALA A 299 -17.95 -29.29 -5.72
N ARG A 300 -18.91 -29.33 -4.80
CA ARG A 300 -18.94 -28.42 -3.65
C ARG A 300 -17.83 -28.79 -2.68
N ILE A 301 -17.05 -27.80 -2.23
CA ILE A 301 -15.94 -27.98 -1.29
C ILE A 301 -16.16 -27.07 -0.08
N VAL A 302 -16.20 -27.65 1.12
CA VAL A 302 -16.37 -26.90 2.37
C VAL A 302 -15.12 -27.05 3.22
N PHE A 303 -14.52 -25.94 3.63
CA PHE A 303 -13.60 -25.91 4.76
C PHE A 303 -14.43 -25.77 6.03
N LYS A 304 -14.39 -26.78 6.90
CA LYS A 304 -15.25 -26.86 8.08
C LYS A 304 -14.54 -26.35 9.33
N ASN A 305 -15.25 -25.59 10.14
CA ASN A 305 -14.86 -25.16 11.48
C ASN A 305 -13.43 -24.58 11.52
N VAL A 306 -13.14 -23.65 10.61
CA VAL A 306 -11.83 -23.00 10.49
C VAL A 306 -11.70 -21.91 11.53
N ASP A 307 -10.74 -22.06 12.43
CA ASP A 307 -10.38 -21.04 13.42
C ASP A 307 -9.64 -19.87 12.73
N CYS A 308 -10.39 -18.83 12.44
CA CYS A 308 -9.90 -17.63 11.79
C CYS A 308 -9.08 -16.73 12.74
N SER A 309 -9.07 -17.00 14.06
CA SER A 309 -8.18 -16.31 15.00
C SER A 309 -6.71 -16.59 14.68
N LEU A 310 -6.42 -17.78 14.13
CA LEU A 310 -5.06 -18.20 13.75
C LEU A 310 -4.56 -17.49 12.50
N LEU A 311 -5.45 -17.02 11.63
CA LEU A 311 -5.16 -16.37 10.33
C LEU A 311 -5.22 -14.83 10.39
N THR A 312 -5.76 -14.29 11.47
CA THR A 312 -5.87 -12.84 11.70
C THR A 312 -4.73 -12.36 12.62
N PRO A 313 -4.42 -11.04 12.63
CA PRO A 313 -3.38 -10.53 13.51
C PRO A 313 -3.62 -10.88 14.97
N ASN A 314 -2.57 -11.39 15.61
CA ASN A 314 -2.55 -11.77 17.02
C ASN A 314 -1.21 -11.31 17.59
N LEU A 315 -1.22 -10.84 18.84
CA LEU A 315 -0.05 -10.28 19.51
C LEU A 315 0.50 -11.29 20.54
N PRO A 316 1.81 -11.57 20.52
CA PRO A 316 2.43 -12.28 21.62
C PRO A 316 2.29 -11.51 22.93
N GLU A 317 2.13 -12.23 24.04
CA GLU A 317 2.05 -11.62 25.38
C GLU A 317 3.30 -10.79 25.71
N TRP A 318 4.48 -11.23 25.28
CA TRP A 318 5.75 -10.53 25.51
C TRP A 318 5.91 -9.24 24.68
N VAL A 319 5.02 -8.98 23.72
CA VAL A 319 4.95 -7.75 22.92
C VAL A 319 3.93 -6.75 23.48
N LYS A 320 2.86 -7.23 24.14
CA LYS A 320 1.76 -6.39 24.60
C LYS A 320 2.23 -5.30 25.57
N GLY A 321 1.69 -4.10 25.42
CA GLY A 321 2.04 -2.90 26.19
C GLY A 321 3.28 -2.16 25.67
N LYS A 322 3.98 -2.68 24.64
CA LYS A 322 5.18 -2.07 24.06
C LYS A 322 4.87 -1.52 22.67
N SER A 323 4.47 -0.24 22.60
CA SER A 323 3.87 0.37 21.39
C SER A 323 4.66 0.16 20.09
N ALA A 324 5.99 0.24 20.13
CA ALA A 324 6.85 0.01 18.96
C ALA A 324 6.81 -1.45 18.49
N LEU A 325 6.91 -2.41 19.42
CA LEU A 325 6.87 -3.84 19.11
C LEU A 325 5.46 -4.28 18.69
N GLU A 326 4.41 -3.74 19.31
CA GLU A 326 3.02 -3.98 18.88
C GLU A 326 2.83 -3.53 17.44
N ARG A 327 3.34 -2.34 17.09
CA ARG A 327 3.27 -1.82 15.72
C ARG A 327 3.97 -2.76 14.73
N ILE A 328 5.18 -3.22 15.06
CA ILE A 328 5.95 -4.15 14.21
C ILE A 328 5.20 -5.47 14.09
N ALA A 329 4.80 -6.10 15.19
CA ALA A 329 4.13 -7.39 15.19
C ALA A 329 2.81 -7.37 14.41
N LEU A 330 2.00 -6.32 14.57
CA LEU A 330 0.75 -6.17 13.81
C LEU A 330 1.02 -6.02 12.31
N ALA A 331 1.98 -5.18 11.92
CA ALA A 331 2.32 -4.99 10.51
C ALA A 331 2.90 -6.28 9.90
N SER A 332 3.87 -6.91 10.57
CA SER A 332 4.48 -8.17 10.12
C SER A 332 3.43 -9.28 9.96
N ARG A 333 2.56 -9.47 10.96
CA ARG A 333 1.53 -10.50 10.89
C ARG A 333 0.47 -10.19 9.85
N GLN A 334 0.09 -8.92 9.66
CA GLN A 334 -0.91 -8.53 8.68
C GLN A 334 -0.42 -8.58 7.24
N PHE A 335 0.85 -8.28 6.98
CA PHE A 335 1.39 -8.23 5.63
C PHE A 335 2.23 -9.45 5.24
N ALA A 336 2.41 -10.42 6.14
CA ALA A 336 2.94 -11.73 5.77
C ALA A 336 1.87 -12.60 5.11
N ARG A 337 2.09 -13.02 3.86
CA ARG A 337 1.23 -14.00 3.18
C ARG A 337 1.37 -15.36 3.88
N GLN A 338 0.25 -16.03 4.14
CA GLN A 338 0.24 -17.36 4.75
C GLN A 338 -0.73 -18.27 4.01
N GLN A 339 -0.25 -19.42 3.58
CA GLN A 339 -0.95 -20.45 2.82
C GLN A 339 -1.06 -21.71 3.69
N VAL A 340 -2.28 -22.00 4.12
CA VAL A 340 -2.59 -23.06 5.08
C VAL A 340 -3.27 -24.22 4.38
N ARG A 341 -2.67 -25.41 4.49
CA ARG A 341 -3.17 -26.64 3.89
C ARG A 341 -4.14 -27.37 4.81
N PHE A 342 -5.33 -27.69 4.29
CA PHE A 342 -6.38 -28.42 5.00
C PHE A 342 -6.44 -29.90 4.59
N GLY A 343 -5.52 -30.38 3.76
CA GLY A 343 -5.45 -31.77 3.28
C GLY A 343 -6.24 -32.02 1.99
N GLY A 344 -6.33 -33.28 1.58
CA GLY A 344 -7.06 -33.71 0.38
C GLY A 344 -8.53 -34.04 0.65
N SER A 345 -9.22 -34.67 -0.31
CA SER A 345 -10.66 -34.96 -0.23
C SER A 345 -11.11 -35.79 0.98
N THR A 346 -10.22 -36.57 1.59
CA THR A 346 -10.48 -37.41 2.77
C THR A 346 -10.18 -36.73 4.10
N SER A 347 -9.72 -35.47 4.08
CA SER A 347 -9.37 -34.72 5.28
C SER A 347 -10.58 -34.49 6.19
N PRO A 348 -10.45 -34.62 7.52
CA PRO A 348 -11.54 -34.33 8.45
C PRO A 348 -11.98 -32.85 8.42
N TYR A 349 -11.11 -31.94 7.97
CA TYR A 349 -11.39 -30.51 7.88
C TYR A 349 -12.13 -30.12 6.60
N LEU A 350 -12.32 -31.06 5.67
CA LEU A 350 -12.95 -30.82 4.38
C LEU A 350 -14.23 -31.65 4.23
N GLU A 351 -15.13 -31.16 3.39
CA GLU A 351 -16.25 -31.92 2.85
C GLU A 351 -16.32 -31.66 1.34
N VAL A 352 -16.27 -32.74 0.56
CA VAL A 352 -16.32 -32.68 -0.90
C VAL A 352 -17.50 -33.49 -1.40
N THR A 353 -18.49 -32.81 -2.01
CA THR A 353 -19.76 -33.41 -2.42
C THR A 353 -20.14 -33.02 -3.84
N GLY A 354 -20.70 -33.95 -4.61
CA GLY A 354 -21.08 -33.72 -6.02
C GLY A 354 -19.87 -33.72 -6.97
N GLY A 355 -20.04 -33.05 -8.12
CA GLY A 355 -19.05 -33.00 -9.20
C GLY A 355 -19.00 -34.27 -10.07
N ASP A 356 -18.09 -34.27 -11.04
CA ASP A 356 -17.85 -35.39 -11.97
C ASP A 356 -16.96 -36.52 -11.40
N GLY A 357 -16.53 -36.38 -10.15
CA GLY A 357 -15.68 -37.32 -9.43
C GLY A 357 -14.21 -36.92 -9.36
N PHE A 358 -13.72 -36.00 -10.21
CA PHE A 358 -12.32 -35.58 -10.22
C PHE A 358 -11.87 -35.03 -8.85
N GLU A 359 -12.56 -34.02 -8.32
CA GLU A 359 -12.17 -33.39 -7.05
C GLU A 359 -12.39 -34.33 -5.84
N LYS A 360 -13.30 -35.30 -5.95
CA LYS A 360 -13.50 -36.30 -4.90
C LYS A 360 -12.35 -37.31 -4.85
N GLN A 361 -11.77 -37.66 -6.00
CA GLN A 361 -10.74 -38.70 -6.12
C GLN A 361 -9.31 -38.12 -6.10
N LEU A 362 -9.10 -36.95 -6.70
CA LEU A 362 -7.78 -36.42 -7.04
C LEU A 362 -7.46 -35.07 -6.38
N LEU A 363 -8.32 -34.54 -5.51
CA LEU A 363 -7.97 -33.39 -4.68
C LEU A 363 -6.84 -33.77 -3.71
N TYR A 364 -5.63 -33.32 -4.03
CA TYR A 364 -4.42 -33.57 -3.24
C TYR A 364 -4.30 -32.63 -2.05
N SER A 365 -4.66 -31.35 -2.25
CA SER A 365 -4.69 -30.37 -1.17
C SER A 365 -5.64 -29.21 -1.49
N ALA A 366 -6.54 -28.92 -0.55
CA ALA A 366 -7.26 -27.65 -0.50
C ALA A 366 -6.61 -26.72 0.52
N GLU A 367 -6.39 -25.46 0.13
CA GLU A 367 -5.60 -24.51 0.91
C GLU A 367 -6.31 -23.16 0.97
N LEU A 368 -6.36 -22.57 2.15
CA LEU A 368 -6.79 -21.17 2.35
C LEU A 368 -5.56 -20.30 2.52
N VAL A 369 -5.57 -19.14 1.88
CA VAL A 369 -4.45 -18.22 1.88
C VAL A 369 -4.90 -16.87 2.43
N LYS A 370 -4.23 -16.38 3.47
CA LYS A 370 -4.31 -14.99 3.89
C LYS A 370 -3.30 -14.18 3.06
N ASN A 371 -3.77 -13.26 2.22
CA ASN A 371 -2.92 -12.48 1.33
C ASN A 371 -2.13 -11.39 2.09
N SER A 372 -1.09 -10.82 1.46
CA SER A 372 -0.18 -9.80 1.98
C SER A 372 -0.60 -8.36 1.64
N LEU A 373 -1.68 -8.11 0.88
CA LEU A 373 -1.99 -6.76 0.37
C LEU A 373 -2.83 -5.89 1.32
N HIS A 374 -3.93 -6.42 1.87
CA HIS A 374 -4.79 -5.69 2.81
C HIS A 374 -5.67 -6.62 3.64
N ALA A 375 -6.23 -6.08 4.73
CA ALA A 375 -7.12 -6.83 5.62
C ALA A 375 -8.32 -7.42 4.86
N GLY A 376 -8.59 -8.69 5.12
CA GLY A 376 -9.69 -9.43 4.52
C GLY A 376 -9.41 -10.03 3.14
N LEU A 377 -8.36 -9.64 2.41
CA LEU A 377 -8.08 -10.25 1.09
C LEU A 377 -7.51 -11.67 1.23
N TRP A 378 -8.28 -12.67 0.86
CA TRP A 378 -7.96 -14.08 1.04
C TRP A 378 -8.08 -14.83 -0.29
N GLU A 379 -7.47 -16.01 -0.36
CA GLU A 379 -7.49 -16.86 -1.54
C GLU A 379 -7.87 -18.29 -1.14
N VAL A 380 -8.44 -19.02 -2.09
CA VAL A 380 -8.57 -20.46 -2.05
C VAL A 380 -7.72 -21.03 -3.19
N MET A 381 -6.93 -22.05 -2.89
CA MET A 381 -6.10 -22.74 -3.88
C MET A 381 -6.34 -24.25 -3.75
N LEU A 382 -6.63 -24.89 -4.87
CA LEU A 382 -6.88 -26.33 -4.93
C LEU A 382 -5.87 -26.98 -5.86
N TYR A 383 -5.24 -28.03 -5.36
CA TYR A 383 -4.18 -28.73 -6.05
C TYR A 383 -4.54 -30.20 -6.25
N THR A 384 -4.05 -30.73 -7.36
CA THR A 384 -4.01 -32.15 -7.68
C THR A 384 -2.56 -32.61 -7.66
N HIS A 385 -2.33 -33.91 -7.85
CA HIS A 385 -1.02 -34.50 -7.97
C HIS A 385 -0.86 -35.09 -9.37
N GLU A 386 0.00 -34.46 -10.18
CA GLU A 386 0.23 -34.85 -11.57
C GLU A 386 1.73 -35.05 -11.79
N ARG A 387 2.10 -36.17 -12.43
CA ARG A 387 3.51 -36.49 -12.79
C ARG A 387 4.49 -36.42 -11.61
N GLY A 388 4.04 -36.74 -10.40
CA GLY A 388 4.89 -36.69 -9.20
C GLY A 388 4.98 -35.32 -8.54
N GLU A 389 4.25 -34.32 -9.03
CA GLU A 389 4.27 -32.96 -8.51
C GLU A 389 2.89 -32.47 -8.05
N LYS A 390 2.88 -31.59 -7.05
CA LYS A 390 1.71 -30.82 -6.64
C LYS A 390 1.45 -29.72 -7.68
N THR A 391 0.33 -29.79 -8.38
CA THR A 391 -0.04 -28.85 -9.46
C THR A 391 -1.37 -28.15 -9.20
N LEU A 392 -1.42 -26.85 -9.47
CA LEU A 392 -2.57 -25.98 -9.22
C LEU A 392 -3.62 -26.17 -10.31
N TYR A 393 -4.84 -26.58 -9.95
CA TYR A 393 -5.95 -26.67 -10.92
C TYR A 393 -7.03 -25.60 -10.71
N TYR A 394 -7.11 -24.99 -9.52
CA TYR A 394 -8.05 -23.91 -9.23
C TYR A 394 -7.49 -22.90 -8.24
N GLN A 395 -7.72 -21.61 -8.51
CA GLN A 395 -7.44 -20.50 -7.61
C GLN A 395 -8.58 -19.48 -7.69
N GLY A 396 -8.99 -18.97 -6.54
CA GLY A 396 -9.98 -17.90 -6.44
C GLY A 396 -9.63 -16.93 -5.31
N TRP A 397 -9.95 -15.66 -5.49
CA TRP A 397 -9.71 -14.59 -4.52
C TRP A 397 -11.03 -14.07 -3.97
N PHE A 398 -11.10 -13.77 -2.68
CA PHE A 398 -12.30 -13.26 -2.04
C PHE A 398 -11.95 -12.34 -0.87
N SER A 399 -12.92 -11.53 -0.45
CA SER A 399 -12.76 -10.66 0.72
C SER A 399 -13.49 -11.25 1.93
N PHE A 400 -12.73 -11.75 2.90
CA PHE A 400 -13.25 -12.09 4.21
C PHE A 400 -13.90 -10.84 4.85
N PRO A 401 -15.13 -10.92 5.37
CA PRO A 401 -15.90 -9.73 5.74
C PRO A 401 -15.21 -8.91 6.82
N LEU A 402 -14.97 -7.62 6.55
CA LEU A 402 -14.24 -6.74 7.46
C LEU A 402 -14.91 -6.60 8.84
N GLY A 403 -16.23 -6.77 8.93
CA GLY A 403 -16.93 -6.82 10.22
C GLY A 403 -16.53 -8.01 11.09
N HIS A 404 -16.37 -9.20 10.51
CA HIS A 404 -15.84 -10.37 11.20
C HIS A 404 -14.34 -10.22 11.48
N TYR A 405 -13.58 -9.73 10.50
CA TYR A 405 -12.14 -9.46 10.66
C TYR A 405 -11.87 -8.51 11.83
N LYS A 406 -12.62 -7.41 11.92
CA LYS A 406 -12.56 -6.45 13.03
C LYS A 406 -12.77 -7.13 14.39
N ARG A 407 -13.80 -7.97 14.51
CA ARG A 407 -14.11 -8.67 15.77
C ARG A 407 -13.01 -9.66 16.15
N LEU A 408 -12.49 -10.42 15.18
CA LEU A 408 -11.36 -11.32 15.38
C LEU A 408 -10.12 -10.55 15.84
N PHE A 409 -9.80 -9.42 15.21
CA PHE A 409 -8.68 -8.57 15.62
C PHE A 409 -8.83 -8.08 17.07
N GLU A 410 -10.00 -7.54 17.42
CA GLU A 410 -10.28 -7.04 18.77
C GLU A 410 -10.25 -8.17 19.80
N HIS A 411 -10.76 -9.35 19.45
CA HIS A 411 -10.69 -10.56 20.26
C HIS A 411 -9.24 -11.02 20.50
N ASN A 412 -8.44 -11.13 19.44
CA ASN A 412 -7.06 -11.62 19.51
C ASN A 412 -6.13 -10.69 20.28
N THR A 413 -6.30 -9.38 20.09
CA THR A 413 -5.32 -8.38 20.54
C THR A 413 -5.76 -7.64 21.78
N GLY A 414 -7.06 -7.53 22.05
CA GLY A 414 -7.62 -6.61 23.04
C GLY A 414 -7.53 -5.13 22.63
N LEU A 415 -7.04 -4.82 21.42
CA LEU A 415 -6.87 -3.47 20.91
C LEU A 415 -8.08 -3.05 20.09
N SER A 416 -8.42 -1.75 20.13
CA SER A 416 -9.51 -1.21 19.31
C SER A 416 -9.12 -1.19 17.84
N TYR A 417 -9.86 -1.92 17.00
CA TYR A 417 -9.59 -1.97 15.55
C TYR A 417 -9.54 -0.57 14.92
N TRP A 418 -10.40 0.36 15.35
CA TRP A 418 -10.48 1.71 14.80
C TRP A 418 -9.24 2.58 15.06
N LYS A 419 -8.39 2.24 16.03
CA LYS A 419 -7.09 2.89 16.20
C LYS A 419 -6.06 2.40 15.19
N HIS A 420 -6.30 1.23 14.58
CA HIS A 420 -5.35 0.51 13.74
C HIS A 420 -5.84 0.26 12.30
N PHE A 421 -7.13 0.50 12.00
CA PHE A 421 -7.77 0.12 10.74
C PHE A 421 -7.05 0.65 9.52
N TYR A 422 -6.59 1.92 9.56
CA TYR A 422 -6.02 2.58 8.40
C TYR A 422 -4.82 1.80 7.88
N TYR A 423 -3.90 1.43 8.77
CA TYR A 423 -2.70 0.73 8.34
C TYR A 423 -2.89 -0.78 8.19
N LEU A 424 -3.92 -1.39 8.79
CA LEU A 424 -4.23 -2.81 8.56
C LEU A 424 -4.87 -3.02 7.17
N GLU A 425 -5.63 -2.01 6.72
CA GLU A 425 -6.32 -2.02 5.43
C GLU A 425 -5.53 -1.36 4.30
N HIS A 426 -4.59 -0.47 4.61
CA HIS A 426 -3.73 0.21 3.65
C HIS A 426 -2.30 -0.06 4.05
N GLN A 427 -1.60 -0.87 3.27
CA GLN A 427 -0.24 -1.34 3.51
C GLN A 427 0.69 -0.22 3.99
N SER A 428 0.83 -0.09 5.31
CA SER A 428 1.56 1.00 5.93
C SER A 428 2.72 0.40 6.73
N VAL A 429 3.91 0.76 6.27
CA VAL A 429 5.21 0.33 6.80
C VAL A 429 5.34 0.64 8.29
N ALA A 430 6.05 -0.24 9.01
CA ALA A 430 6.43 -0.04 10.41
C ALA A 430 7.85 0.53 10.55
N ASP A 431 8.35 1.15 9.49
CA ASP A 431 9.73 1.66 9.40
C ASP A 431 10.01 2.72 10.49
N GLY A 432 11.23 2.72 11.02
CA GLY A 432 11.72 3.71 11.98
C GLY A 432 11.28 3.52 13.44
N GLN A 433 10.54 2.46 13.77
CA GLN A 433 10.16 2.16 15.16
C GLN A 433 11.39 1.80 16.00
N GLN A 434 11.55 2.41 17.18
CA GLN A 434 12.69 2.10 18.06
C GLN A 434 12.56 0.69 18.63
N VAL A 435 13.58 -0.14 18.44
CA VAL A 435 13.63 -1.51 18.98
C VAL A 435 14.63 -1.58 20.12
N LYS A 436 14.15 -1.98 21.29
CA LYS A 436 15.00 -2.36 22.42
C LYS A 436 15.11 -3.88 22.45
N LEU A 437 16.24 -4.44 22.03
CA LEU A 437 16.39 -5.92 21.94
C LEU A 437 16.29 -6.62 23.30
N GLU A 438 16.59 -5.92 24.39
CA GLU A 438 16.38 -6.35 25.78
C GLU A 438 14.91 -6.64 26.12
N ASP A 439 13.97 -6.04 25.38
CA ASP A 439 12.54 -6.33 25.52
C ASP A 439 12.12 -7.68 24.93
N LEU A 440 12.98 -8.27 24.10
CA LEU A 440 12.74 -9.52 23.37
C LEU A 440 13.48 -10.70 23.98
N ARG A 441 14.63 -10.44 24.62
CA ARG A 441 15.55 -11.46 25.10
C ARG A 441 16.60 -10.92 26.06
N THR A 442 17.28 -11.83 26.76
CA THR A 442 18.54 -11.57 27.47
C THR A 442 19.68 -12.33 26.79
N VAL A 443 20.86 -11.72 26.67
CA VAL A 443 22.05 -12.37 26.10
C VAL A 443 22.83 -13.05 27.21
N SER A 444 23.06 -14.36 27.10
CA SER A 444 23.86 -15.13 28.06
C SER A 444 25.30 -15.34 27.59
N ARG A 445 25.50 -15.52 26.28
CA ARG A 445 26.82 -15.61 25.65
C ARG A 445 26.78 -14.94 24.28
N GLU A 446 27.82 -14.20 23.96
CA GLU A 446 28.05 -13.60 22.65
C GLU A 446 29.48 -13.92 22.21
N ALA A 447 29.63 -14.22 20.93
CA ALA A 447 30.94 -14.32 20.30
C ALA A 447 30.86 -13.90 18.84
N GLU A 448 31.96 -13.35 18.34
CA GLU A 448 32.12 -13.10 16.92
C GLU A 448 32.35 -14.44 16.21
N SER A 449 31.51 -14.73 15.22
CA SER A 449 31.55 -15.97 14.46
C SER A 449 32.40 -15.81 13.23
N ARG A 450 33.20 -16.83 12.92
CA ARG A 450 33.76 -16.97 11.59
C ARG A 450 32.62 -17.05 10.58
N CYS A 451 32.69 -16.20 9.56
CA CYS A 451 31.70 -16.14 8.50
C CYS A 451 32.39 -16.07 7.14
N VAL A 452 31.94 -16.88 6.20
CA VAL A 452 32.37 -16.86 4.80
C VAL A 452 31.27 -16.24 3.97
N HIS A 453 31.64 -15.24 3.18
CA HIS A 453 30.76 -14.56 2.22
C HIS A 453 31.61 -14.19 1.01
N ASP A 454 31.16 -14.56 -0.19
CA ASP A 454 31.77 -14.15 -1.45
C ASP A 454 30.72 -13.44 -2.31
N SER A 455 30.89 -12.13 -2.49
CA SER A 455 29.96 -11.33 -3.29
C SER A 455 30.04 -11.63 -4.79
N ASN A 456 31.10 -12.33 -5.23
CA ASN A 456 31.29 -12.83 -6.60
C ASN A 456 30.88 -14.30 -6.77
N GLU A 457 30.25 -14.92 -5.77
CA GLU A 457 29.62 -16.23 -5.94
C GLU A 457 28.44 -16.11 -6.94
N LEU A 458 28.31 -17.11 -7.81
CA LEU A 458 27.25 -17.15 -8.81
C LEU A 458 25.88 -17.31 -8.16
N VAL A 459 24.92 -16.50 -8.60
CA VAL A 459 23.52 -16.62 -8.21
C VAL A 459 22.98 -17.94 -8.75
N PHE A 460 22.36 -18.71 -7.86
CA PHE A 460 21.64 -19.92 -8.22
C PHE A 460 20.19 -19.86 -7.71
N ALA A 461 19.36 -20.73 -8.26
CA ALA A 461 17.94 -20.81 -7.90
C ALA A 461 17.47 -22.26 -8.01
N ALA A 462 16.66 -22.69 -7.04
CA ALA A 462 16.02 -24.00 -7.03
C ALA A 462 14.55 -23.84 -6.61
N GLY A 463 13.73 -24.85 -6.90
CA GLY A 463 12.32 -24.88 -6.49
C GLY A 463 11.50 -23.66 -6.96
N GLU A 464 10.97 -22.90 -6.01
CA GLU A 464 10.11 -21.74 -6.29
C GLU A 464 10.85 -20.59 -7.00
N GLN A 465 12.09 -20.29 -6.60
CA GLN A 465 12.87 -19.20 -7.18
C GLN A 465 13.20 -19.46 -8.65
N ALA A 466 13.45 -20.72 -9.03
CA ALA A 466 13.69 -21.09 -10.42
C ALA A 466 12.48 -20.74 -11.32
N ARG A 467 11.25 -20.96 -10.84
CA ARG A 467 10.01 -20.60 -11.56
C ARG A 467 9.76 -19.09 -11.56
N ARG A 468 10.10 -18.41 -10.47
CA ARG A 468 9.92 -16.96 -10.29
C ARG A 468 10.99 -16.11 -10.96
N ARG A 469 12.05 -16.69 -11.52
CA ARG A 469 13.12 -15.95 -12.19
C ARG A 469 12.61 -14.94 -13.22
N ARG A 470 11.56 -15.28 -13.96
CA ARG A 470 10.90 -14.39 -14.95
C ARG A 470 10.26 -13.12 -14.37
N LEU A 471 10.09 -13.06 -13.05
CA LEU A 471 9.53 -11.92 -12.32
C LEU A 471 10.63 -10.98 -11.80
N THR A 472 11.90 -11.30 -12.03
CA THR A 472 13.03 -10.41 -11.74
C THR A 472 13.44 -9.71 -13.02
N MET A 473 13.41 -8.37 -13.01
CA MET A 473 13.86 -7.53 -14.10
C MET A 473 15.28 -7.05 -13.80
N GLY A 474 16.20 -7.29 -14.72
CA GLY A 474 17.59 -6.90 -14.57
C GLY A 474 18.43 -7.55 -15.66
N GLU A 475 19.40 -6.83 -16.19
CA GLU A 475 20.30 -7.34 -17.22
C GLU A 475 21.56 -7.91 -16.57
N ASN A 476 22.03 -9.05 -17.06
CA ASN A 476 23.31 -9.67 -16.65
C ASN A 476 23.48 -9.90 -15.13
N VAL A 477 22.40 -10.17 -14.39
CA VAL A 477 22.46 -10.54 -12.97
C VAL A 477 23.09 -11.93 -12.83
N ARG A 478 24.36 -11.97 -12.40
CA ARG A 478 25.18 -13.18 -12.32
C ARG A 478 25.67 -13.48 -10.90
N PHE A 479 25.96 -12.46 -10.10
CA PHE A 479 26.60 -12.56 -8.80
C PHE A 479 25.75 -11.89 -7.70
N TRP A 480 25.97 -12.26 -6.43
CA TRP A 480 25.21 -11.66 -5.32
C TRP A 480 25.35 -10.14 -5.25
N LYS A 481 26.53 -9.61 -5.55
CA LYS A 481 26.77 -8.15 -5.61
C LYS A 481 25.88 -7.42 -6.61
N ASP A 482 25.44 -8.09 -7.69
CA ASP A 482 24.63 -7.44 -8.72
C ASP A 482 23.25 -7.02 -8.17
N TYR A 483 22.74 -7.69 -7.13
CA TYR A 483 21.50 -7.29 -6.44
C TYR A 483 21.67 -6.10 -5.50
N THR A 484 22.87 -5.91 -4.95
CA THR A 484 23.12 -4.95 -3.86
C THR A 484 23.82 -3.69 -4.33
N GLU A 485 24.75 -3.79 -5.29
CA GLU A 485 25.48 -2.66 -5.88
C GLU A 485 24.65 -1.94 -6.97
N SER A 486 23.91 -2.70 -7.78
CA SER A 486 23.08 -2.15 -8.85
C SER A 486 21.69 -1.77 -8.37
N THR A 487 21.21 -0.60 -8.77
CA THR A 487 19.82 -0.20 -8.57
C THR A 487 18.92 -0.61 -9.72
N ASP A 488 19.43 -1.31 -10.73
CA ASP A 488 18.68 -1.65 -11.95
C ASP A 488 17.90 -2.95 -11.80
N VAL A 489 18.29 -3.81 -10.85
CA VAL A 489 17.48 -4.98 -10.51
C VAL A 489 16.17 -4.51 -9.88
N ARG A 490 15.06 -5.05 -10.37
CA ARG A 490 13.70 -4.76 -9.93
C ARG A 490 12.90 -6.05 -9.89
N PHE A 491 11.86 -6.06 -9.09
CA PHE A 491 10.96 -7.19 -8.98
C PHE A 491 9.56 -6.81 -9.48
N ALA A 492 8.86 -7.76 -10.10
CA ALA A 492 7.46 -7.60 -10.44
C ALA A 492 6.66 -7.31 -9.15
N ALA A 493 5.79 -6.30 -9.21
CA ALA A 493 4.96 -5.95 -8.06
C ALA A 493 3.87 -7.00 -7.86
N PHE A 494 3.62 -7.36 -6.61
CA PHE A 494 2.43 -8.11 -6.21
C PHE A 494 1.29 -7.11 -5.96
N VAL A 495 0.21 -7.22 -6.72
CA VAL A 495 -0.91 -6.25 -6.72
C VAL A 495 -2.25 -6.97 -6.56
N ALA A 496 -3.30 -6.21 -6.25
CA ALA A 496 -4.64 -6.75 -6.12
C ALA A 496 -5.11 -7.48 -7.41
N PRO A 497 -5.83 -8.61 -7.31
CA PRO A 497 -6.31 -9.25 -6.07
C PRO A 497 -5.29 -10.16 -5.37
N GLY A 498 -4.03 -10.18 -5.80
CA GLY A 498 -3.00 -11.12 -5.34
C GLY A 498 -2.28 -11.76 -6.51
N ARG A 499 -1.83 -10.94 -7.48
CA ARG A 499 -1.17 -11.36 -8.71
C ARG A 499 0.11 -10.57 -8.97
N TYR A 500 1.08 -11.17 -9.63
CA TYR A 500 2.28 -10.47 -10.10
C TYR A 500 1.99 -9.69 -11.38
N ARG A 501 2.62 -8.53 -11.53
CA ARG A 501 2.55 -7.68 -12.71
C ARG A 501 3.95 -7.28 -13.14
N ALA A 502 4.38 -7.72 -14.32
CA ALA A 502 5.72 -7.40 -14.82
C ALA A 502 5.86 -5.94 -15.29
N ASP A 503 4.74 -5.30 -15.65
CA ASP A 503 4.68 -3.89 -16.06
C ASP A 503 4.66 -2.91 -14.87
N ARG A 504 4.55 -3.41 -13.64
CA ARG A 504 4.69 -2.64 -12.41
C ARG A 504 5.86 -3.17 -11.61
N LEU A 505 6.81 -2.29 -11.30
CA LEU A 505 8.04 -2.70 -10.62
C LEU A 505 8.04 -2.23 -9.15
N GLN A 506 8.47 -3.11 -8.27
CA GLN A 506 8.69 -2.83 -6.86
C GLN A 506 10.16 -2.42 -6.64
N GLY A 507 10.36 -1.29 -5.95
CA GLY A 507 11.67 -0.85 -5.48
C GLY A 507 12.12 -1.60 -4.22
N HIS A 508 13.42 -1.54 -3.91
CA HIS A 508 14.02 -2.16 -2.73
C HIS A 508 15.21 -1.35 -2.18
N GLN A 509 15.68 -1.69 -0.98
CA GLN A 509 16.85 -1.08 -0.33
C GLN A 509 17.98 -2.07 -0.07
N LEU A 510 18.14 -3.08 -0.95
CA LEU A 510 19.21 -4.09 -0.88
C LEU A 510 20.64 -3.52 -0.82
N ASN A 511 20.86 -2.28 -1.28
CA ASN A 511 22.14 -1.58 -1.12
C ASN A 511 22.56 -1.36 0.36
N ARG A 512 21.65 -1.53 1.32
CA ARG A 512 21.99 -1.50 2.76
C ARG A 512 22.73 -2.75 3.24
N ILE A 513 22.70 -3.84 2.48
CA ILE A 513 23.38 -5.10 2.80
C ILE A 513 24.55 -5.40 1.85
N GLU A 514 25.02 -4.38 1.10
CA GLU A 514 26.08 -4.48 0.09
C GLU A 514 27.42 -4.94 0.70
N LYS A 515 27.90 -4.26 1.74
CA LYS A 515 29.18 -4.58 2.37
C LYS A 515 28.95 -5.35 3.66
N PHE A 516 29.21 -6.65 3.64
CA PHE A 516 29.28 -7.46 4.86
C PHE A 516 30.51 -7.08 5.70
N GLU A 517 30.33 -6.96 7.02
CA GLU A 517 31.42 -6.61 7.95
C GLU A 517 31.75 -7.75 8.91
N LYS A 518 30.75 -8.30 9.60
CA LYS A 518 30.94 -9.38 10.56
C LYS A 518 29.66 -10.12 10.90
N ALA A 519 29.82 -11.32 11.46
CA ALA A 519 28.74 -12.11 12.03
C ALA A 519 28.95 -12.32 13.53
N LEU A 520 27.88 -12.28 14.30
CA LEU A 520 27.86 -12.64 15.72
C LEU A 520 26.92 -13.82 15.92
N THR A 521 27.30 -14.77 16.78
CA THR A 521 26.37 -15.77 17.29
C THR A 521 26.19 -15.60 18.79
N ARG A 522 24.95 -15.85 19.25
CA ARG A 522 24.60 -15.70 20.65
C ARG A 522 23.78 -16.87 21.16
N GLN A 523 24.01 -17.18 22.42
CA GLN A 523 23.03 -17.87 23.25
C GLN A 523 22.21 -16.81 23.98
N ILE A 524 20.89 -16.95 23.92
CA ILE A 524 19.94 -15.99 24.47
C ILE A 524 18.90 -16.72 25.30
N VAL A 525 18.30 -16.03 26.27
CA VAL A 525 17.10 -16.49 26.96
C VAL A 525 15.92 -15.69 26.41
N SER A 526 14.97 -16.37 25.79
CA SER A 526 13.82 -15.73 25.14
C SER A 526 12.83 -15.19 26.16
N CYS A 527 12.28 -13.99 25.92
CA CYS A 527 11.21 -13.47 26.76
C CYS A 527 9.88 -14.21 26.57
N ALA A 528 9.71 -14.94 25.47
CA ALA A 528 8.46 -15.63 25.14
C ALA A 528 8.20 -16.86 26.01
N ASP A 529 9.24 -17.64 26.28
CA ASP A 529 9.14 -18.95 26.94
C ASP A 529 10.21 -19.18 28.01
N ARG A 530 11.15 -18.23 28.20
CA ARG A 530 12.28 -18.32 29.16
C ARG A 530 13.24 -19.47 28.88
N GLU A 531 13.21 -20.02 27.67
CA GLU A 531 14.10 -21.09 27.25
C GLU A 531 15.38 -20.54 26.59
N PRO A 532 16.50 -21.28 26.67
CA PRO A 532 17.70 -21.01 25.88
C PRO A 532 17.42 -21.14 24.38
N ARG A 533 17.81 -20.13 23.62
CA ARG A 533 17.68 -20.06 22.17
C ARG A 533 18.98 -19.58 21.53
N SER A 534 19.09 -19.80 20.23
CA SER A 534 20.19 -19.34 19.40
C SER A 534 19.79 -18.07 18.65
N GLU A 535 20.78 -17.22 18.40
CA GLU A 535 20.65 -16.04 17.57
C GLU A 535 21.87 -15.87 16.67
N ILE A 536 21.61 -15.41 15.44
CA ILE A 536 22.59 -14.95 14.48
C ILE A 536 22.36 -13.46 14.24
N GLU A 537 23.44 -12.68 14.25
CA GLU A 537 23.42 -11.29 13.78
C GLU A 537 24.45 -11.10 12.67
N LEU A 538 24.02 -10.52 11.55
CA LEU A 538 24.90 -10.09 10.46
C LEU A 538 24.95 -8.57 10.42
N VAL A 539 26.17 -8.01 10.40
CA VAL A 539 26.41 -6.57 10.35
C VAL A 539 26.87 -6.19 8.96
N PHE A 540 26.21 -5.19 8.39
CA PHE A 540 26.48 -4.64 7.07
C PHE A 540 26.75 -3.14 7.15
N ALA A 541 27.39 -2.61 6.12
CA ALA A 541 27.52 -1.18 5.87
C ALA A 541 27.08 -0.83 4.46
N ASN A 542 26.46 0.34 4.31
CA ASN A 542 26.15 0.90 3.01
C ASN A 542 27.41 1.60 2.46
N SER A 543 27.89 1.20 1.29
CA SER A 543 29.13 1.75 0.71
C SER A 543 29.04 3.24 0.36
N ARG A 544 27.84 3.78 0.14
CA ARG A 544 27.65 5.20 -0.26
C ARG A 544 27.73 6.18 0.90
N ASN A 545 27.29 5.79 2.09
CA ASN A 545 27.21 6.69 3.24
C ASN A 545 27.80 6.13 4.55
N GLY A 546 28.30 4.90 4.54
CA GLY A 546 28.91 4.23 5.70
C GLY A 546 27.93 3.78 6.78
N LYS A 547 26.63 4.05 6.62
CA LYS A 547 25.61 3.72 7.64
C LYS A 547 25.49 2.22 7.82
N LYS A 548 25.35 1.80 9.08
CA LYS A 548 25.22 0.39 9.44
C LYS A 548 23.80 -0.13 9.27
N CYS A 549 23.70 -1.41 8.94
CA CYS A 549 22.48 -2.18 8.90
C CYS A 549 22.75 -3.52 9.56
N ARG A 550 21.88 -3.98 10.48
CA ARG A 550 22.07 -5.21 11.22
C ARG A 550 20.87 -6.12 10.97
N LEU A 551 21.11 -7.32 10.44
CA LEU A 551 20.12 -8.39 10.41
C LEU A 551 20.23 -9.19 11.70
N ILE A 552 19.11 -9.36 12.41
CA ILE A 552 19.03 -10.19 13.60
C ILE A 552 18.04 -11.32 13.31
N VAL A 553 18.46 -12.56 13.51
CA VAL A 553 17.62 -13.77 13.38
C VAL A 553 17.72 -14.53 14.69
N SER A 554 16.64 -14.59 15.46
CA SER A 554 16.68 -14.98 16.87
C SER A 554 15.53 -15.92 17.26
N GLY A 555 15.66 -16.53 18.44
CA GLY A 555 14.60 -17.36 19.02
C GLY A 555 14.45 -18.74 18.38
N PHE A 556 15.46 -19.22 17.64
CA PHE A 556 15.46 -20.57 17.07
C PHE A 556 16.38 -21.51 17.87
N GLN A 557 16.35 -22.80 17.55
CA GLN A 557 17.30 -23.79 18.08
C GLN A 557 18.21 -24.26 16.95
N TRP A 558 19.52 -24.06 17.10
CA TRP A 558 20.52 -24.40 16.09
C TRP A 558 20.44 -25.87 15.67
N ASP A 559 20.30 -26.78 16.64
CA ASP A 559 20.33 -28.22 16.43
C ASP A 559 19.07 -28.75 15.71
N LEU A 560 17.99 -27.98 15.69
CA LEU A 560 16.77 -28.27 14.93
C LEU A 560 16.78 -27.76 13.49
N LEU A 561 17.87 -27.10 13.06
CA LEU A 561 18.02 -26.72 11.66
C LEU A 561 18.22 -27.98 10.80
N PRO A 562 17.51 -28.11 9.66
CA PRO A 562 17.73 -29.21 8.74
C PRO A 562 19.15 -29.14 8.18
N ALA A 563 19.74 -30.30 7.84
CA ALA A 563 20.97 -30.35 7.06
C ALA A 563 20.61 -30.58 5.59
N ALA A 564 21.20 -29.80 4.69
CA ALA A 564 20.92 -29.89 3.26
C ALA A 564 22.15 -29.48 2.43
N PRO A 565 22.36 -30.09 1.24
CA PRO A 565 23.29 -29.55 0.25
C PRO A 565 22.88 -28.14 -0.20
N ILE A 566 23.84 -27.35 -0.70
CA ILE A 566 23.62 -25.97 -1.17
C ILE A 566 22.56 -25.92 -2.28
N GLU A 567 22.62 -26.86 -3.21
CA GLU A 567 21.70 -26.96 -4.35
C GLU A 567 20.26 -27.29 -3.91
N GLU A 568 20.11 -27.85 -2.70
CA GLU A 568 18.85 -28.18 -2.08
C GLU A 568 18.48 -27.20 -0.95
N TYR A 569 18.97 -25.96 -1.00
CA TYR A 569 18.59 -24.92 -0.03
C TYR A 569 17.07 -24.80 0.20
N PRO A 570 16.13 -25.09 -0.74
CA PRO A 570 14.71 -25.03 -0.43
C PRO A 570 14.25 -26.04 0.63
N ARG A 571 15.05 -27.07 0.95
CA ARG A 571 14.84 -27.98 2.09
C ARG A 571 15.26 -27.36 3.43
N GLY A 572 15.95 -26.22 3.38
CA GLY A 572 16.27 -25.41 4.54
C GLY A 572 15.04 -24.85 5.23
N ARG A 573 15.22 -24.38 6.47
CA ARG A 573 14.15 -23.77 7.24
C ARG A 573 13.94 -22.33 6.78
N TYR A 574 12.78 -22.05 6.20
CA TYR A 574 12.37 -20.67 5.95
C TYR A 574 12.04 -19.97 7.28
N MET A 575 12.58 -18.77 7.44
CA MET A 575 12.56 -17.98 8.67
C MET A 575 12.07 -16.57 8.30
N PRO A 576 10.77 -16.27 8.42
CA PRO A 576 10.20 -15.01 7.95
C PRO A 576 10.67 -13.81 8.77
N MET A 577 10.72 -12.63 8.15
CA MET A 577 10.98 -11.37 8.87
C MET A 577 9.76 -10.93 9.70
N GLY A 578 10.03 -10.30 10.83
CA GLY A 578 9.06 -9.72 11.74
C GLY A 578 8.98 -10.44 13.09
N LEU A 579 7.91 -10.13 13.81
CA LEU A 579 7.56 -10.73 15.10
C LEU A 579 6.30 -11.59 14.90
N ALA A 580 6.28 -12.80 15.47
CA ALA A 580 5.12 -13.69 15.44
C ALA A 580 4.61 -14.01 14.02
N VAL A 581 5.51 -14.11 13.05
CA VAL A 581 5.16 -14.43 11.67
C VAL A 581 5.24 -15.95 11.46
N PRO A 582 4.14 -16.61 11.03
CA PRO A 582 4.18 -18.04 10.71
C PRO A 582 5.01 -18.32 9.46
N PRO A 583 5.45 -19.58 9.27
CA PRO A 583 5.88 -20.06 7.96
C PRO A 583 4.82 -19.77 6.89
N ILE A 584 5.25 -19.47 5.66
CA ILE A 584 4.33 -19.20 4.55
C ILE A 584 3.49 -20.43 4.24
N PHE A 585 4.11 -21.61 4.22
CA PHE A 585 3.43 -22.87 3.98
C PHE A 585 3.31 -23.63 5.30
N GLN A 586 2.09 -24.00 5.69
CA GLN A 586 1.85 -24.72 6.93
C GLN A 586 0.60 -25.60 6.84
N ASP A 587 0.61 -26.77 7.47
CA ASP A 587 -0.60 -27.58 7.61
C ASP A 587 -1.49 -27.03 8.73
N TYR A 588 -2.81 -27.05 8.54
CA TYR A 588 -3.78 -26.53 9.51
C TYR A 588 -3.65 -27.14 10.92
N PRO A 589 -3.47 -28.48 11.10
CA PRO A 589 -3.24 -29.06 12.42
C PRO A 589 -1.94 -28.58 13.07
N GLU A 590 -0.92 -28.28 12.29
CA GLU A 590 0.34 -27.75 12.80
C GLU A 590 0.18 -26.30 13.24
N LEU A 591 -0.51 -25.47 12.43
CA LEU A 591 -0.85 -24.09 12.79
C LEU A 591 -1.64 -24.03 14.11
N ALA A 592 -2.60 -24.94 14.31
CA ALA A 592 -3.38 -25.00 15.55
C ALA A 592 -2.53 -25.39 16.78
N ARG A 593 -1.53 -26.27 16.61
CA ARG A 593 -0.61 -26.66 17.70
C ARG A 593 0.43 -25.59 18.00
N SER A 594 0.93 -24.93 16.96
CA SER A 594 2.07 -24.00 17.00
C SER A 594 1.64 -22.61 16.55
N ALA A 595 0.71 -22.02 17.29
CA ALA A 595 0.16 -20.71 16.96
C ALA A 595 1.27 -19.61 16.95
N PRO A 596 1.28 -18.69 15.98
CA PRO A 596 2.42 -17.77 15.77
C PRO A 596 2.68 -16.82 16.94
N ASN A 597 1.63 -16.45 17.68
CA ASN A 597 1.71 -15.59 18.86
C ASN A 597 2.45 -16.23 20.05
N ARG A 598 2.65 -17.55 20.04
CA ARG A 598 3.45 -18.28 21.04
C ARG A 598 4.90 -18.46 20.63
N SER A 599 5.25 -18.11 19.39
CA SER A 599 6.59 -18.32 18.86
C SER A 599 7.62 -17.42 19.57
N PRO A 600 8.75 -17.97 20.03
CA PRO A 600 9.89 -17.16 20.50
C PRO A 600 10.69 -16.54 19.35
N TYR A 601 10.45 -17.01 18.12
CA TYR A 601 11.22 -16.62 16.96
C TYR A 601 10.89 -15.18 16.50
N PHE A 602 11.93 -14.45 16.13
CA PHE A 602 11.83 -13.19 15.41
C PHE A 602 13.02 -12.99 14.48
N ALA A 603 12.80 -12.23 13.40
CA ALA A 603 13.90 -11.71 12.60
C ALA A 603 13.62 -10.26 12.19
N MET A 604 14.64 -9.41 12.15
CA MET A 604 14.46 -8.01 11.79
C MET A 604 15.75 -7.38 11.29
N PHE A 605 15.59 -6.36 10.46
CA PHE A 605 16.66 -5.40 10.21
C PHE A 605 16.53 -4.23 11.18
N VAL A 606 17.67 -3.75 11.68
CA VAL A 606 17.75 -2.50 12.43
C VAL A 606 18.88 -1.63 11.88
N ASP A 607 18.70 -0.31 11.94
CA ASP A 607 19.73 0.65 11.59
C ASP A 607 20.76 0.87 12.72
N GLU A 608 21.70 1.78 12.49
CA GLU A 608 22.76 2.15 13.45
C GLU A 608 22.21 2.71 14.77
N GLU A 609 21.02 3.31 14.76
CA GLU A 609 20.33 3.80 15.95
C GLU A 609 19.39 2.76 16.60
N GLY A 610 19.34 1.54 16.07
CA GLY A 610 18.47 0.47 16.59
C GLY A 610 16.99 0.65 16.24
N ARG A 611 16.69 1.38 15.16
CA ARG A 611 15.33 1.50 14.61
C ARG A 611 15.06 0.40 13.62
N PHE A 612 13.85 -0.16 13.66
CA PHE A 612 13.37 -1.20 12.77
C PHE A 612 13.36 -0.72 11.32
N LEU A 613 13.90 -1.55 10.43
CA LEU A 613 13.84 -1.36 8.99
C LEU A 613 12.82 -2.34 8.39
N ASP A 614 11.81 -1.79 7.73
CA ASP A 614 10.68 -2.60 7.26
C ASP A 614 11.11 -3.59 6.15
N PRO A 615 10.78 -4.90 6.27
CA PRO A 615 11.15 -5.92 5.29
C PRO A 615 10.63 -5.64 3.88
N HIS A 616 9.45 -5.01 3.75
CA HIS A 616 8.87 -4.63 2.47
C HIS A 616 9.71 -3.55 1.77
N SER A 617 10.16 -2.54 2.53
CA SER A 617 11.02 -1.48 2.01
C SER A 617 12.44 -1.98 1.72
N MET A 618 12.97 -2.86 2.58
CA MET A 618 14.24 -3.54 2.34
C MET A 618 14.21 -4.39 1.07
N GLY A 619 13.06 -4.96 0.74
CA GLY A 619 12.91 -5.91 -0.35
C GLY A 619 13.37 -7.31 0.03
N ILE A 620 13.23 -7.69 1.31
CA ILE A 620 13.66 -8.99 1.86
C ILE A 620 12.50 -9.60 2.65
N GLU A 621 12.14 -10.84 2.37
CA GLU A 621 11.03 -11.52 3.05
C GLU A 621 11.48 -12.30 4.29
N GLY A 622 12.70 -12.83 4.25
CA GLY A 622 13.32 -13.57 5.35
C GLY A 622 14.42 -14.52 4.88
N PRO A 623 15.24 -15.02 5.81
CA PRO A 623 16.25 -16.00 5.48
C PRO A 623 15.69 -17.42 5.23
N ILE A 624 16.45 -18.20 4.46
CA ILE A 624 16.43 -19.67 4.51
C ILE A 624 17.72 -20.11 5.20
N VAL A 625 17.59 -21.00 6.19
CA VAL A 625 18.74 -21.47 6.98
C VAL A 625 18.79 -22.99 7.05
N HIS A 626 19.97 -23.56 6.80
CA HIS A 626 20.23 -24.99 7.01
C HIS A 626 21.66 -25.23 7.48
N ARG A 627 21.91 -26.36 8.15
CA ARG A 627 23.26 -26.83 8.49
C ARG A 627 23.97 -27.34 7.25
N ASP A 628 25.28 -27.15 7.21
CA ASP A 628 26.16 -27.77 6.22
C ASP A 628 26.20 -29.30 6.47
N VAL A 629 26.18 -30.09 5.39
CA VAL A 629 26.15 -31.56 5.44
C VAL A 629 27.49 -32.15 5.90
N LYS A 630 28.60 -31.50 5.54
CA LYS A 630 29.98 -31.93 5.85
C LYS A 630 30.49 -31.32 7.15
N TYR A 631 30.09 -30.09 7.46
CA TYR A 631 30.53 -29.34 8.63
C TYR A 631 29.34 -28.97 9.53
N PRO A 632 28.87 -29.84 10.44
CA PRO A 632 27.64 -29.63 11.20
C PRO A 632 27.58 -28.36 12.06
N ASN A 633 28.73 -27.77 12.39
CA ASN A 633 28.84 -26.51 13.13
C ASN A 633 28.64 -25.28 12.23
N TRP A 634 28.61 -25.46 10.91
CA TRP A 634 28.42 -24.41 9.93
C TRP A 634 26.96 -24.38 9.47
N VAL A 635 26.40 -23.18 9.32
CA VAL A 635 25.07 -22.97 8.76
C VAL A 635 25.14 -22.07 7.54
N HIS A 636 24.41 -22.45 6.50
CA HIS A 636 24.14 -21.60 5.36
C HIS A 636 22.93 -20.74 5.66
N LEU A 637 23.06 -19.43 5.49
CA LEU A 637 22.00 -18.45 5.55
C LEU A 637 21.90 -17.76 4.20
N TYR A 638 20.74 -17.89 3.56
CA TYR A 638 20.41 -17.18 2.32
C TYR A 638 19.35 -16.14 2.61
N LEU A 639 19.50 -14.94 2.05
CA LEU A 639 18.43 -13.94 2.10
C LEU A 639 17.55 -14.05 0.88
N MET A 640 16.24 -14.12 1.12
CA MET A 640 15.24 -14.18 0.06
C MET A 640 14.64 -12.80 -0.19
N SER A 641 14.58 -12.39 -1.45
CA SER A 641 13.93 -11.14 -1.82
C SER A 641 12.43 -11.16 -1.50
N TYR A 642 11.84 -9.97 -1.35
CA TYR A 642 10.41 -9.81 -1.13
C TYR A 642 9.60 -10.48 -2.25
N GLU A 643 8.50 -11.13 -1.88
CA GLU A 643 7.70 -12.02 -2.74
C GLU A 643 8.53 -13.16 -3.35
N ARG A 644 9.61 -13.55 -2.68
CA ARG A 644 10.41 -14.75 -2.94
C ARG A 644 10.95 -14.89 -4.36
N HIS A 645 11.16 -13.77 -5.05
CA HIS A 645 11.54 -13.77 -6.45
C HIS A 645 12.91 -14.43 -6.68
N ALA A 646 13.87 -14.14 -5.81
CA ALA A 646 15.25 -14.61 -5.91
C ALA A 646 15.91 -14.73 -4.53
N LEU A 647 17.04 -15.44 -4.48
CA LEU A 647 18.02 -15.26 -3.41
C LEU A 647 18.87 -14.02 -3.72
N VAL A 648 19.23 -13.25 -2.70
CA VAL A 648 19.97 -11.98 -2.85
C VAL A 648 21.29 -11.95 -2.08
N GLY A 649 21.68 -13.06 -1.46
CA GLY A 649 22.96 -13.22 -0.80
C GLY A 649 23.06 -14.52 -0.01
N HIS A 650 24.29 -14.93 0.25
CA HIS A 650 24.66 -16.17 0.93
C HIS A 650 25.77 -15.91 1.95
N TRP A 651 25.59 -16.40 3.18
CA TRP A 651 26.57 -16.35 4.26
C TRP A 651 26.69 -17.72 4.91
N ILE A 652 27.92 -18.20 5.12
CA ILE A 652 28.19 -19.45 5.83
C ILE A 652 28.79 -19.12 7.18
N ILE A 653 28.10 -19.48 8.27
CA ILE A 653 28.37 -18.99 9.62
C ILE A 653 28.72 -20.16 10.52
N GLU A 654 29.85 -20.05 11.23
CA GLU A 654 30.29 -21.05 12.20
C GLU A 654 29.67 -20.80 13.59
N ARG A 655 29.09 -21.83 14.19
CA ARG A 655 28.60 -21.83 15.58
C ARG A 655 29.77 -21.68 16.56
N THR A 656 29.66 -20.79 17.53
CA THR A 656 30.70 -20.53 18.56
C THR A 656 30.30 -20.90 19.99
#